data_AF-A0A4P2QBB0-F1
#
_entry.id   AF-A0A4P2QBB0-F1
#
_cell.length_a   1.000
_cell.length_b   1.000
_cell.length_c   1.000
_cell.angle_alpha   90.00
_cell.angle_beta   90.00
_cell.angle_gamma   90.00
#
_symmetry.space_group_name_H-M   'P 1'
#
loop_
_entity.id
_entity.type
_entity.pdbx_description
1 polymer ?
#
loop_
_entity_poly.entity_id
_entity_poly.type
_entity_poly.pdbx_seq_one_letter_code
_entity_poly.pdbx_strand_id
1 'polypeptide(L)'
;MTASPEGVWSPSRAPVHEISLKVLAVIADEATHTLLSRVITSDQLMLARDLAEGIALAEAGAPDVAFIDVGLGDGAGLAMVHHLKALAPDATVFALATRAALEAGAHAVALGGAGLFLLPLGGDELLNAVGSVRGRFAERALRVQLEQESARSARAAGWIARVAELADARDRNAAAQQLAELFVEATGAAAAAVFLAVGERSSELARAAVTGPLDRAPAYGTETDILDFARREQLVVVPLALRRLSVGHLLLQKEPGRSSAFPSVRRPDSSASTSRRAPLLDGLVKLLATQATTALALLGERERSTGGAVMKDPASSAYSFAYYVDVAGREIDKARRYGRRFTIATIVIEPEAPAAPERPGDLAFWRAAPAQPAGGLHPGQVAAFTGGLHPGQVQGGLHPGQVAEHLLRAVRDTDILARVEENEFHLLMPETAGLEAHACHRRMLSRLAGSEKRAGYLPKGLLVGVATFPHDGQSLAQLLRIARRRADATKGSIVHRIPQDLRSVGEIFSLLVREAPIADDPSAISAPRALELSVADTVLLAASVVKNALRGGAVFIMVAHHDGLSLGAEVRALLGAPREDVVLHALDLRSSPGCDDIEALCVLAEHGAYALVGRNQGGLVRGIHAADPLLADFLAERIGRAAGLRVFG
;
A
#
# COMPACT_ATOMS: atom_id res chain seq x y z
N MET A 1 -17.67 20.39 28.98
CA MET A 1 -19.14 20.43 29.10
C MET A 1 -19.57 19.07 29.61
N THR A 2 -20.09 19.07 30.83
CA THR A 2 -20.47 17.92 31.65
C THR A 2 -21.75 17.28 31.11
N ALA A 3 -21.67 16.01 30.68
CA ALA A 3 -22.83 15.21 30.36
C ALA A 3 -23.23 14.42 31.62
N SER A 4 -24.45 14.64 32.09
CA SER A 4 -25.03 14.04 33.29
C SER A 4 -25.16 12.50 33.16
N PRO A 5 -24.94 11.73 34.23
CA PRO A 5 -25.02 10.26 34.23
C PRO A 5 -26.38 9.78 34.76
N GLU A 6 -27.49 10.26 34.20
CA GLU A 6 -28.84 9.77 34.55
C GLU A 6 -29.63 9.46 33.28
N GLY A 7 -29.15 8.46 32.54
CA GLY A 7 -29.98 7.69 31.64
C GLY A 7 -30.72 6.65 32.46
N VAL A 8 -31.84 7.05 33.07
CA VAL A 8 -32.81 6.12 33.66
C VAL A 8 -33.07 5.02 32.63
N TRP A 9 -32.66 3.80 32.94
CA TRP A 9 -32.99 2.60 32.17
C TRP A 9 -34.49 2.37 32.36
N SER A 10 -35.30 3.07 31.57
CA SER A 10 -36.71 2.79 31.47
C SER A 10 -36.82 1.52 30.63
N PRO A 11 -37.36 0.40 31.15
CA PRO A 11 -37.69 -0.73 30.30
C PRO A 11 -38.80 -0.23 29.37
N SER A 12 -38.43 0.21 28.17
CA SER A 12 -39.37 0.39 27.09
C SER A 12 -40.06 -0.95 26.92
N ARG A 13 -41.30 -1.05 27.45
CA ARG A 13 -42.26 -2.09 27.08
C ARG A 13 -42.17 -2.19 25.57
N ALA A 14 -41.64 -3.30 25.05
CA ALA A 14 -41.80 -3.63 23.64
C ALA A 14 -43.28 -3.41 23.29
N PRO A 15 -43.62 -2.82 22.14
CA PRO A 15 -44.99 -2.48 21.82
C PRO A 15 -45.77 -3.77 21.55
N VAL A 16 -46.28 -4.42 22.61
CA VAL A 16 -47.21 -5.57 22.53
C VAL A 16 -48.48 -5.17 21.75
N HIS A 17 -48.72 -3.88 21.55
CA HIS A 17 -49.84 -3.31 20.83
C HIS A 17 -49.67 -3.25 19.30
N GLU A 18 -48.51 -3.60 18.74
CA GLU A 18 -48.28 -3.54 17.27
C GLU A 18 -48.48 -4.88 16.54
N ILE A 19 -48.71 -5.99 17.25
CA ILE A 19 -48.92 -7.30 16.63
C ILE A 19 -50.42 -7.52 16.40
N SER A 20 -50.84 -7.41 15.14
CA SER A 20 -52.19 -7.80 14.68
C SER A 20 -52.26 -9.31 14.50
N LEU A 21 -53.17 -9.96 15.21
CA LEU A 21 -53.43 -11.40 15.06
C LEU A 21 -54.49 -11.67 13.99
N LYS A 22 -54.51 -12.89 13.47
CA LYS A 22 -55.62 -13.44 12.67
C LYS A 22 -56.47 -14.34 13.56
N VAL A 23 -57.71 -13.92 13.81
CA VAL A 23 -58.66 -14.64 14.67
C VAL A 23 -59.74 -15.26 13.81
N LEU A 24 -59.82 -16.59 13.79
CA LEU A 24 -60.93 -17.33 13.18
C LEU A 24 -61.98 -17.65 14.24
N ALA A 25 -63.26 -17.48 13.93
CA ALA A 25 -64.34 -18.00 14.76
C ALA A 25 -65.36 -18.75 13.91
N VAL A 26 -65.69 -19.96 14.31
CA VAL A 26 -66.58 -20.88 13.59
C VAL A 26 -67.72 -21.25 14.50
N ILE A 27 -68.86 -20.60 14.32
CA ILE A 27 -70.03 -20.71 15.21
C ILE A 27 -71.29 -20.26 14.47
N ALA A 28 -72.43 -20.91 14.68
CA ALA A 28 -73.68 -20.51 14.03
C ALA A 28 -74.43 -19.38 14.78
N ASP A 29 -74.13 -19.17 16.06
CA ASP A 29 -74.83 -18.24 16.93
C ASP A 29 -74.53 -16.76 16.60
N GLU A 30 -75.56 -16.05 16.11
CA GLU A 30 -75.49 -14.63 15.72
C GLU A 30 -75.18 -13.69 16.90
N ALA A 31 -75.60 -14.05 18.12
CA ALA A 31 -75.28 -13.26 19.32
C ALA A 31 -73.76 -13.28 19.58
N THR A 32 -73.12 -14.44 19.44
CA THR A 32 -71.67 -14.60 19.57
C THR A 32 -70.91 -13.94 18.42
N HIS A 33 -71.40 -14.01 17.18
CA HIS A 33 -70.83 -13.23 16.05
C HIS A 33 -70.78 -11.73 16.38
N THR A 34 -71.91 -11.20 16.86
CA THR A 34 -72.02 -9.79 17.25
C THR A 34 -71.06 -9.43 18.38
N LEU A 35 -70.87 -10.32 19.35
CA LEU A 35 -69.91 -10.14 20.44
C LEU A 35 -68.47 -10.11 19.91
N LEU A 36 -68.08 -11.10 19.10
CA LEU A 36 -66.73 -11.22 18.52
C LEU A 36 -66.35 -9.97 17.72
N SER A 37 -67.25 -9.45 16.87
CA SER A 37 -67.01 -8.23 16.10
C SER A 37 -66.89 -6.96 16.96
N ARG A 38 -67.53 -6.94 18.14
CA ARG A 38 -67.43 -5.80 19.07
C ARG A 38 -66.16 -5.84 19.92
N VAL A 39 -65.73 -7.03 20.30
CA VAL A 39 -64.59 -7.23 21.20
C VAL A 39 -63.26 -7.25 20.43
N ILE A 40 -63.22 -7.90 19.27
CA ILE A 40 -62.03 -8.00 18.42
C ILE A 40 -62.04 -6.86 17.41
N THR A 41 -61.40 -5.75 17.77
CA THR A 41 -61.35 -4.53 16.93
C THR A 41 -59.98 -4.26 16.33
N SER A 42 -58.91 -4.72 16.99
CA SER A 42 -57.52 -4.47 16.60
C SER A 42 -56.87 -5.60 15.78
N ASP A 43 -57.52 -6.76 15.72
CA ASP A 43 -57.02 -7.96 15.03
C ASP A 43 -57.87 -8.26 13.80
N GLN A 44 -57.33 -9.04 12.87
CA GLN A 44 -58.05 -9.49 11.68
C GLN A 44 -59.01 -10.62 12.06
N LEU A 45 -60.31 -10.29 12.16
CA LEU A 45 -61.37 -11.24 12.47
C LEU A 45 -61.92 -11.92 11.20
N MET A 46 -61.98 -13.24 11.22
CA MET A 46 -62.56 -14.10 10.19
C MET A 46 -63.71 -14.88 10.83
N LEU A 47 -64.95 -14.60 10.42
CA LEU A 47 -66.15 -15.24 10.96
C LEU A 47 -66.68 -16.27 9.96
N ALA A 48 -66.98 -17.47 10.46
CA ALA A 48 -67.63 -18.54 9.71
C ALA A 48 -68.88 -19.01 10.44
N ARG A 49 -69.96 -19.22 9.68
CA ARG A 49 -71.26 -19.69 10.19
C ARG A 49 -71.39 -21.20 10.18
N ASP A 50 -70.61 -21.86 9.33
CA ASP A 50 -70.53 -23.30 9.21
C ASP A 50 -69.09 -23.80 9.08
N LEU A 51 -68.90 -25.11 9.13
CA LEU A 51 -67.59 -25.75 9.08
C LEU A 51 -66.92 -25.59 7.71
N ALA A 52 -67.69 -25.55 6.62
CA ALA A 52 -67.14 -25.45 5.26
C ALA A 52 -66.53 -24.06 5.02
N GLU A 53 -67.24 -23.01 5.43
CA GLU A 53 -66.76 -21.63 5.44
C GLU A 53 -65.54 -21.49 6.36
N GLY A 54 -65.58 -22.11 7.54
CA GLY A 54 -64.48 -22.07 8.50
C GLY A 54 -63.19 -22.70 7.96
N ILE A 55 -63.29 -23.82 7.25
CA ILE A 55 -62.13 -24.48 6.61
C ILE A 55 -61.61 -23.60 5.47
N ALA A 56 -62.49 -23.09 4.60
CA ALA A 56 -62.09 -22.24 3.48
C ALA A 56 -61.37 -20.96 3.95
N LEU A 57 -61.82 -20.33 5.04
CA LEU A 57 -61.16 -19.17 5.64
C LEU A 57 -59.79 -19.53 6.25
N ALA A 58 -59.68 -20.68 6.91
CA ALA A 58 -58.41 -21.15 7.47
C ALA A 58 -57.37 -21.47 6.38
N GLU A 59 -57.79 -22.02 5.24
CA GLU A 59 -56.92 -22.28 4.08
C GLU A 59 -56.51 -20.98 3.37
N ALA A 60 -57.44 -20.03 3.21
CA ALA A 60 -57.17 -18.73 2.61
C ALA A 60 -56.24 -17.87 3.47
N GLY A 61 -56.29 -18.03 4.80
CA GLY A 61 -55.42 -17.35 5.74
C GLY A 61 -55.29 -18.11 7.05
N ALA A 62 -54.14 -18.76 7.25
CA ALA A 62 -53.86 -19.52 8.47
C ALA A 62 -54.08 -18.64 9.73
N PRO A 63 -54.95 -19.05 10.67
CA PRO A 63 -55.26 -18.26 11.86
C PRO A 63 -54.20 -18.41 12.95
N ASP A 64 -53.95 -17.35 13.70
CA ASP A 64 -53.12 -17.38 14.91
C ASP A 64 -53.92 -17.88 16.13
N VAL A 65 -55.21 -17.54 16.15
CA VAL A 65 -56.19 -17.97 17.16
C VAL A 65 -57.45 -18.45 16.46
N ALA A 66 -58.03 -19.55 16.90
CA ALA A 66 -59.31 -20.03 16.40
C ALA A 66 -60.27 -20.34 17.54
N PHE A 67 -61.54 -19.94 17.41
CA PHE A 67 -62.62 -20.31 18.31
C PHE A 67 -63.60 -21.20 17.54
N ILE A 68 -63.81 -22.44 17.98
CA ILE A 68 -64.57 -23.44 17.22
C ILE A 68 -65.70 -23.98 18.08
N ASP A 69 -66.95 -23.80 17.65
CA ASP A 69 -68.11 -24.47 18.23
C ASP A 69 -68.09 -25.96 17.92
N VAL A 70 -67.80 -26.76 18.95
CA VAL A 70 -67.71 -28.23 18.81
C VAL A 70 -69.06 -28.90 18.61
N GLY A 71 -70.17 -28.20 18.92
CA GLY A 71 -71.53 -28.68 18.70
C GLY A 71 -72.02 -28.47 17.27
N LEU A 72 -71.30 -27.69 16.46
CA LEU A 72 -71.70 -27.33 15.11
C LEU A 72 -71.70 -28.54 14.16
N GLY A 73 -72.75 -28.66 13.34
CA GLY A 73 -72.90 -29.75 12.37
C GLY A 73 -72.99 -31.14 13.02
N ASP A 74 -73.87 -31.30 14.02
CA ASP A 74 -74.07 -32.55 14.77
C ASP A 74 -72.77 -33.10 15.41
N GLY A 75 -71.91 -32.21 15.92
CA GLY A 75 -70.65 -32.57 16.57
C GLY A 75 -69.44 -32.65 15.64
N ALA A 76 -69.60 -32.35 14.34
CA ALA A 76 -68.52 -32.30 13.37
C ALA A 76 -67.49 -31.19 13.65
N GLY A 77 -67.84 -30.18 14.45
CA GLY A 77 -66.88 -29.16 14.93
C GLY A 77 -65.68 -29.72 15.68
N LEU A 78 -65.81 -30.89 16.32
CA LEU A 78 -64.69 -31.58 16.95
C LEU A 78 -63.61 -32.01 15.93
N ALA A 79 -64.04 -32.51 14.76
CA ALA A 79 -63.12 -32.92 13.69
C ALA A 79 -62.36 -31.71 13.12
N MET A 80 -62.99 -30.53 13.13
CA MET A 80 -62.35 -29.30 12.68
C MET A 80 -61.18 -28.86 13.57
N VAL A 81 -61.26 -29.08 14.89
CA VAL A 81 -60.13 -28.78 15.81
C VAL A 81 -58.90 -29.57 15.40
N HIS A 82 -59.06 -30.86 15.13
CA HIS A 82 -57.97 -31.73 14.68
C HIS A 82 -57.44 -31.30 13.30
N HIS A 83 -58.35 -31.05 12.35
CA HIS A 83 -57.98 -30.62 11.00
C HIS A 83 -57.22 -29.29 10.99
N LEU A 84 -57.69 -28.30 11.77
CA LEU A 84 -57.04 -27.00 11.86
C LEU A 84 -55.64 -27.08 12.49
N LYS A 85 -55.44 -27.99 13.46
CA LYS A 85 -54.11 -28.26 14.02
C LYS A 85 -53.15 -28.91 13.03
N ALA A 86 -53.65 -29.68 12.07
CA ALA A 86 -52.83 -30.22 10.99
C ALA A 86 -52.48 -29.14 9.96
N LEU A 87 -53.44 -28.26 9.62
CA LEU A 87 -53.27 -27.19 8.64
C LEU A 87 -52.38 -26.04 9.17
N ALA A 88 -52.59 -25.63 10.42
CA ALA A 88 -51.90 -24.54 11.09
C ALA A 88 -51.40 -25.01 12.48
N PRO A 89 -50.23 -25.68 12.56
CA PRO A 89 -49.73 -26.26 13.81
C PRO A 89 -49.54 -25.25 14.94
N ASP A 90 -49.16 -24.02 14.59
CA ASP A 90 -48.94 -22.92 15.54
C ASP A 90 -50.23 -22.20 15.98
N ALA A 91 -51.37 -22.45 15.33
CA ALA A 91 -52.65 -21.84 15.67
C ALA A 91 -53.10 -22.25 17.07
N THR A 92 -53.56 -21.29 17.88
CA THR A 92 -54.11 -21.58 19.20
C THR A 92 -55.62 -21.76 19.10
N VAL A 93 -56.09 -22.99 19.31
CA VAL A 93 -57.51 -23.34 19.07
C VAL A 93 -58.25 -23.44 20.40
N PHE A 94 -59.30 -22.65 20.60
CA PHE A 94 -60.21 -22.72 21.74
C PHE A 94 -61.52 -23.37 21.31
N ALA A 95 -61.93 -24.41 22.03
CA ALA A 95 -63.22 -25.04 21.82
C ALA A 95 -64.32 -24.22 22.49
N LEU A 96 -65.45 -24.04 21.81
CA LEU A 96 -66.68 -23.46 22.35
C LEU A 96 -67.69 -24.58 22.47
N ALA A 97 -68.29 -24.76 23.65
CA ALA A 97 -69.29 -25.81 23.84
C ALA A 97 -70.47 -25.30 24.67
N THR A 98 -71.67 -25.80 24.38
CA THR A 98 -72.81 -25.66 25.29
C THR A 98 -72.68 -26.66 26.45
N ARG A 99 -73.49 -26.50 27.50
CA ARG A 99 -73.53 -27.45 28.63
C ARG A 99 -73.86 -28.89 28.21
N ALA A 100 -74.63 -29.05 27.13
CA ALA A 100 -74.98 -30.36 26.57
C ALA A 100 -73.83 -31.00 25.78
N ALA A 101 -72.88 -30.21 25.26
CA ALA A 101 -71.76 -30.65 24.44
C ALA A 101 -70.41 -30.61 25.21
N LEU A 102 -70.44 -30.62 26.54
CA LEU A 102 -69.25 -30.46 27.38
C LEU A 102 -68.22 -31.58 27.15
N GLU A 103 -68.68 -32.82 26.96
CA GLU A 103 -67.81 -33.96 26.67
C GLU A 103 -67.06 -33.79 25.34
N ALA A 104 -67.74 -33.27 24.30
CA ALA A 104 -67.10 -32.94 23.02
C ALA A 104 -66.05 -31.83 23.18
N GLY A 105 -66.32 -30.84 24.03
CA GLY A 105 -65.36 -29.79 24.38
C GLY A 105 -64.11 -30.33 25.07
N ALA A 106 -64.27 -31.29 25.98
CA ALA A 106 -63.15 -31.97 26.62
C ALA A 106 -62.31 -32.78 25.61
N HIS A 107 -62.96 -33.48 24.68
CA HIS A 107 -62.26 -34.18 23.60
C HIS A 107 -61.50 -33.21 22.67
N ALA A 108 -62.03 -32.01 22.40
CA ALA A 108 -61.33 -31.01 21.60
C ALA A 108 -60.01 -30.54 22.26
N VAL A 109 -59.99 -30.38 23.58
CA VAL A 109 -58.75 -30.09 24.32
C VAL A 109 -57.78 -31.27 24.23
N ALA A 110 -58.26 -32.51 24.37
CA ALA A 110 -57.44 -33.71 24.22
C ALA A 110 -56.82 -33.86 22.82
N LEU A 111 -57.50 -33.34 21.78
CA LEU A 111 -57.02 -33.30 20.39
C LEU A 111 -56.06 -32.12 20.09
N GLY A 112 -55.67 -31.34 21.09
CA GLY A 112 -54.70 -30.24 20.97
C GLY A 112 -55.30 -28.85 21.06
N GLY A 113 -56.59 -28.72 21.41
CA GLY A 113 -57.18 -27.44 21.80
C GLY A 113 -56.49 -26.84 23.03
N ALA A 114 -56.30 -25.53 23.03
CA ALA A 114 -55.67 -24.76 24.09
C ALA A 114 -56.58 -24.54 25.31
N GLY A 115 -57.89 -24.68 25.14
CA GLY A 115 -58.86 -24.51 26.21
C GLY A 115 -60.30 -24.66 25.72
N LEU A 116 -61.23 -24.67 26.67
CA LEU A 116 -62.66 -24.81 26.46
C LEU A 116 -63.38 -23.61 27.09
N PHE A 117 -64.23 -22.93 26.31
CA PHE A 117 -65.16 -21.92 26.79
C PHE A 117 -66.58 -22.45 26.70
N LEU A 118 -67.36 -22.19 27.75
CA LEU A 118 -68.78 -22.54 27.79
C LEU A 118 -69.60 -21.41 27.15
N LEU A 119 -70.50 -21.76 26.24
CA LEU A 119 -71.45 -20.81 25.66
C LEU A 119 -72.58 -20.50 26.66
N PRO A 120 -73.06 -19.24 26.75
CA PRO A 120 -72.65 -18.07 25.95
C PRO A 120 -71.29 -17.48 26.39
N LEU A 121 -70.48 -17.05 25.43
CA LEU A 121 -69.15 -16.48 25.68
C LEU A 121 -69.20 -15.11 26.37
N GLY A 122 -68.26 -14.88 27.29
CA GLY A 122 -67.98 -13.56 27.84
C GLY A 122 -66.95 -12.77 27.02
N GLY A 123 -67.07 -11.44 26.99
CA GLY A 123 -66.06 -10.58 26.36
C GLY A 123 -64.68 -10.66 27.04
N ASP A 124 -64.65 -10.79 28.36
CA ASP A 124 -63.41 -10.92 29.14
C ASP A 124 -62.67 -12.23 28.84
N GLU A 125 -63.40 -13.33 28.64
CA GLU A 125 -62.84 -14.64 28.27
C GLU A 125 -62.11 -14.55 26.92
N LEU A 126 -62.75 -13.90 25.96
CA LEU A 126 -62.22 -13.68 24.63
C LEU A 126 -60.96 -12.79 24.64
N LEU A 127 -61.02 -11.66 25.36
CA LEU A 127 -59.87 -10.75 25.47
C LEU A 127 -58.69 -11.41 26.18
N ASN A 128 -58.94 -12.22 27.22
CA ASN A 128 -57.89 -12.97 27.91
C ASN A 128 -57.26 -14.04 26.99
N ALA A 129 -58.09 -14.76 26.23
CA ALA A 129 -57.63 -15.77 25.28
C ALA A 129 -56.73 -15.14 24.20
N VAL A 130 -57.21 -14.10 23.52
CA VAL A 130 -56.46 -13.39 22.47
C VAL A 130 -55.22 -12.70 23.05
N GLY A 131 -55.33 -12.07 24.22
CA GLY A 131 -54.22 -11.41 24.92
C GLY A 131 -53.09 -12.37 25.30
N SER A 132 -53.42 -13.58 25.75
CA SER A 132 -52.44 -14.63 26.05
C SER A 132 -51.67 -15.08 24.80
N VAL A 133 -52.35 -15.22 23.66
CA VAL A 133 -51.68 -15.55 22.39
C VAL A 133 -50.79 -14.40 21.92
N ARG A 134 -51.28 -13.17 21.96
CA ARG A 134 -50.49 -11.98 21.59
C ARG A 134 -49.22 -11.87 22.42
N GLY A 135 -49.31 -12.12 23.74
CA GLY A 135 -48.16 -12.14 24.64
C GLY A 135 -47.07 -13.13 24.20
N ARG A 136 -47.45 -14.35 23.81
CA ARG A 136 -46.49 -15.38 23.33
C ARG A 136 -45.82 -14.99 22.01
N PHE A 137 -46.56 -14.40 21.08
CA PHE A 137 -45.97 -13.92 19.82
C PHE A 137 -45.00 -12.76 20.06
N ALA A 138 -45.36 -11.80 20.93
CA ALA A 138 -44.49 -10.71 21.32
C ALA A 138 -43.21 -11.18 21.99
N GLU A 139 -43.30 -12.16 22.90
CA GLU A 139 -42.14 -12.74 23.57
C GLU A 139 -41.18 -13.44 22.60
N ARG A 140 -41.72 -14.23 21.65
CA ARG A 140 -40.91 -14.89 20.61
C ARG A 140 -40.19 -13.86 19.74
N ALA A 141 -40.88 -12.81 19.29
CA ALA A 141 -40.29 -11.75 18.47
C ALA A 141 -39.17 -11.02 19.23
N LEU A 142 -39.43 -10.65 20.49
CA LEU A 142 -38.44 -10.01 21.34
C LEU A 142 -37.21 -10.88 21.58
N ARG A 143 -37.41 -12.19 21.80
CA ARG A 143 -36.32 -13.15 21.98
C ARG A 143 -35.41 -13.21 20.75
N VAL A 144 -35.98 -13.32 19.56
CA VAL A 144 -35.21 -13.32 18.30
C VAL A 144 -34.43 -12.02 18.13
N GLN A 145 -35.04 -10.87 18.46
CA GLN A 145 -34.35 -9.58 18.41
C GLN A 145 -33.17 -9.53 19.39
N LEU A 146 -33.38 -9.91 20.65
CA LEU A 146 -32.33 -9.93 21.67
C LEU A 146 -31.19 -10.88 21.31
N GLU A 147 -31.49 -12.06 20.74
CA GLU A 147 -30.49 -13.01 20.26
C GLU A 147 -29.66 -12.38 19.11
N GLN A 148 -30.30 -11.66 18.18
CA GLN A 148 -29.58 -10.95 17.12
C GLN A 148 -28.71 -9.80 17.64
N GLU A 149 -29.21 -9.00 18.59
CA GLU A 149 -28.45 -7.91 19.23
C GLU A 149 -27.28 -8.44 20.05
N SER A 150 -27.49 -9.52 20.80
CA SER A 150 -26.46 -10.23 21.55
C SER A 150 -25.38 -10.77 20.61
N ALA A 151 -25.76 -11.42 19.50
CA ALA A 151 -24.81 -11.93 18.52
C ALA A 151 -23.98 -10.81 17.87
N ARG A 152 -24.59 -9.65 17.56
CA ARG A 152 -23.87 -8.47 17.05
C ARG A 152 -22.88 -7.92 18.09
N SER A 153 -23.31 -7.83 19.35
CA SER A 153 -22.50 -7.32 20.46
C SER A 153 -21.32 -8.25 20.77
N ALA A 154 -21.56 -9.56 20.79
CA ALA A 154 -20.53 -10.58 21.00
C ALA A 154 -19.47 -10.55 19.88
N ARG A 155 -19.88 -10.39 18.61
CA ARG A 155 -18.93 -10.21 17.50
C ARG A 155 -18.10 -8.94 17.66
N ALA A 156 -18.71 -7.81 18.01
CA ALA A 156 -17.99 -6.57 18.25
C ALA A 156 -16.99 -6.70 19.41
N ALA A 157 -17.40 -7.31 20.52
CA ALA A 157 -16.54 -7.58 21.67
C ALA A 157 -15.35 -8.49 21.30
N GLY A 158 -15.57 -9.52 20.47
CA GLY A 158 -14.50 -10.38 19.95
C GLY A 158 -13.46 -9.62 19.15
N TRP A 159 -13.88 -8.72 18.25
CA TRP A 159 -12.94 -7.86 17.50
C TRP A 159 -12.16 -6.90 18.40
N ILE A 160 -12.84 -6.31 19.40
CA ILE A 160 -12.20 -5.43 20.38
C ILE A 160 -11.11 -6.16 21.15
N ALA A 161 -11.38 -7.39 21.61
CA ALA A 161 -10.42 -8.22 22.32
C ALA A 161 -9.18 -8.50 21.45
N ARG A 162 -9.37 -8.91 20.19
CA ARG A 162 -8.27 -9.16 19.24
C ARG A 162 -7.42 -7.92 18.96
N VAL A 163 -8.03 -6.73 18.88
CA VAL A 163 -7.27 -5.48 18.72
C VAL A 163 -6.54 -5.09 20.00
N ALA A 164 -7.04 -5.46 21.18
CA ALA A 164 -6.34 -5.21 22.45
C ALA A 164 -5.05 -6.04 22.58
N GLU A 165 -5.03 -7.26 22.03
CA GLU A 165 -3.83 -8.14 21.98
C GLU A 165 -2.64 -7.51 21.25
N LEU A 166 -2.87 -6.49 20.39
CA LEU A 166 -1.80 -5.74 19.74
C LEU A 166 -0.83 -5.11 20.74
N ALA A 167 -1.28 -4.80 21.97
CA ALA A 167 -0.43 -4.21 23.01
C ALA A 167 0.69 -5.17 23.48
N ASP A 168 0.51 -6.48 23.29
CA ASP A 168 1.49 -7.51 23.65
C ASP A 168 2.49 -7.81 22.54
N ALA A 169 2.36 -7.15 21.38
CA ALA A 169 3.30 -7.31 20.27
C ALA A 169 4.72 -6.89 20.67
N ARG A 170 5.71 -7.49 20.00
CA ARG A 170 7.13 -7.23 20.25
C ARG A 170 7.52 -5.77 20.01
N ASP A 171 7.02 -5.20 18.91
CA ASP A 171 7.33 -3.85 18.42
C ASP A 171 6.15 -3.29 17.63
N ARG A 172 6.20 -2.00 17.29
CA ARG A 172 5.14 -1.30 16.55
C ARG A 172 4.88 -1.89 15.16
N ASN A 173 5.90 -2.46 14.50
CA ASN A 173 5.75 -3.02 13.16
C ASN A 173 4.98 -4.35 13.21
N ALA A 174 5.29 -5.21 14.19
CA ALA A 174 4.54 -6.44 14.44
C ALA A 174 3.07 -6.14 14.78
N ALA A 175 2.81 -5.14 15.63
CA ALA A 175 1.44 -4.69 15.92
C ALA A 175 0.75 -4.11 14.68
N ALA A 176 1.45 -3.34 13.85
CA ALA A 176 0.91 -2.81 12.60
C ALA A 176 0.53 -3.93 11.61
N GLN A 177 1.33 -4.99 11.54
CA GLN A 177 1.07 -6.14 10.68
C GLN A 177 -0.18 -6.89 11.13
N GLN A 178 -0.28 -7.21 12.42
CA GLN A 178 -1.47 -7.82 13.01
C GLN A 178 -2.71 -6.92 12.83
N LEU A 179 -2.56 -5.60 12.98
CA LEU A 179 -3.64 -4.64 12.75
C LEU A 179 -4.15 -4.67 11.30
N ALA A 180 -3.25 -4.69 10.32
CA ALA A 180 -3.60 -4.77 8.91
C ALA A 180 -4.40 -6.05 8.60
N GLU A 181 -3.93 -7.20 9.10
CA GLU A 181 -4.61 -8.49 8.97
C GLU A 181 -6.00 -8.49 9.62
N LEU A 182 -6.10 -8.00 10.86
CA LEU A 182 -7.37 -7.89 11.58
C LEU A 182 -8.40 -7.04 10.84
N PHE A 183 -7.98 -5.92 10.25
CA PHE A 183 -8.89 -5.07 9.50
C PHE A 183 -9.29 -5.67 8.15
N VAL A 184 -8.38 -6.36 7.46
CA VAL A 184 -8.74 -7.14 6.26
C VAL A 184 -9.83 -8.17 6.61
N GLU A 185 -9.63 -8.92 7.69
CA GLU A 185 -10.57 -9.95 8.15
C GLU A 185 -11.92 -9.35 8.62
N ALA A 186 -11.88 -8.33 9.46
CA ALA A 186 -13.07 -7.72 10.05
C ALA A 186 -13.92 -6.95 9.03
N THR A 187 -13.30 -6.39 7.99
CA THR A 187 -13.97 -5.53 7.01
C THR A 187 -14.20 -6.18 5.65
N GLY A 188 -13.54 -7.30 5.37
CA GLY A 188 -13.55 -7.95 4.06
C GLY A 188 -12.83 -7.13 2.97
N ALA A 189 -11.88 -6.28 3.36
CA ALA A 189 -11.05 -5.53 2.42
C ALA A 189 -10.13 -6.47 1.61
N ALA A 190 -9.79 -6.09 0.38
CA ALA A 190 -8.85 -6.83 -0.47
C ALA A 190 -7.41 -6.71 0.06
N ALA A 191 -7.07 -5.53 0.59
CA ALA A 191 -5.75 -5.20 1.09
C ALA A 191 -5.82 -4.09 2.14
N ALA A 192 -4.78 -4.01 2.97
CA ALA A 192 -4.59 -2.99 3.99
C ALA A 192 -3.12 -2.56 4.05
N ALA A 193 -2.89 -1.27 4.33
CA ALA A 193 -1.55 -0.75 4.63
C ALA A 193 -1.60 0.17 5.85
N VAL A 194 -0.70 -0.04 6.80
CA VAL A 194 -0.58 0.77 8.02
C VAL A 194 0.63 1.69 7.92
N PHE A 195 0.37 2.98 8.09
CA PHE A 195 1.35 4.04 8.10
C PHE A 195 1.45 4.63 9.50
N LEU A 196 2.65 4.63 10.07
CA LEU A 196 2.91 5.11 11.42
C LEU A 196 3.80 6.36 11.42
N ALA A 197 3.53 7.28 12.33
CA ALA A 197 4.34 8.47 12.54
C ALA A 197 5.76 8.12 13.00
N VAL A 198 6.73 8.79 12.38
CA VAL A 198 8.15 8.64 12.68
C VAL A 198 8.65 9.88 13.41
N GLY A 199 8.94 9.76 14.71
CA GLY A 199 9.37 10.86 15.57
C GLY A 199 8.23 11.70 16.18
N GLU A 200 8.53 12.49 17.22
CA GLU A 200 7.54 13.17 18.08
C GLU A 200 6.80 14.37 17.47
N ARG A 201 7.28 14.91 16.35
CA ARG A 201 6.74 16.15 15.74
C ARG A 201 6.70 16.14 14.22
N SER A 202 6.93 14.98 13.61
CA SER A 202 6.94 14.90 12.15
C SER A 202 5.54 14.60 11.63
N SER A 203 5.13 15.31 10.59
CA SER A 203 4.02 14.90 9.72
C SER A 203 4.44 13.75 8.79
N GLU A 204 5.64 13.18 8.97
CA GLU A 204 6.15 12.08 8.16
C GLU A 204 5.70 10.73 8.72
N LEU A 205 5.29 9.88 7.81
CA LEU A 205 4.76 8.56 8.06
C LEU A 205 5.64 7.54 7.34
N ALA A 206 5.98 6.45 8.03
CA ALA A 206 6.56 5.27 7.43
C ALA A 206 5.51 4.17 7.32
N ARG A 207 5.54 3.41 6.23
CA ARG A 207 4.73 2.23 6.05
C ARG A 207 5.25 1.13 6.97
N ALA A 208 4.50 0.82 8.02
CA ALA A 208 4.87 -0.16 9.03
C ALA A 208 4.42 -1.59 8.65
N ALA A 209 3.35 -1.71 7.87
CA ALA A 209 2.80 -2.99 7.44
C ALA A 209 1.98 -2.88 6.16
N VAL A 210 1.92 -3.99 5.42
CA VAL A 210 1.07 -4.18 4.24
C VAL A 210 0.55 -5.61 4.22
N THR A 211 -0.74 -5.77 3.95
CA THR A 211 -1.40 -7.07 3.78
C THR A 211 -2.22 -7.02 2.49
N GLY A 212 -2.01 -7.98 1.58
CA GLY A 212 -2.67 -8.01 0.26
C GLY A 212 -1.98 -7.15 -0.81
N PRO A 213 -2.56 -7.06 -2.03
CA PRO A 213 -1.90 -6.47 -3.21
C PRO A 213 -1.92 -4.92 -3.17
N LEU A 214 -0.97 -4.33 -2.44
CA LEU A 214 -0.73 -2.88 -2.36
C LEU A 214 0.74 -2.54 -2.73
N ASP A 215 1.25 -3.13 -3.80
CA ASP A 215 2.66 -3.07 -4.20
C ASP A 215 3.17 -1.64 -4.46
N ARG A 216 2.27 -0.70 -4.79
CA ARG A 216 2.58 0.71 -5.04
C ARG A 216 2.52 1.60 -3.80
N ALA A 217 2.18 1.05 -2.64
CA ALA A 217 2.12 1.84 -1.41
C ALA A 217 3.51 2.41 -1.10
N PRO A 218 3.66 3.73 -0.90
CA PRO A 218 4.97 4.33 -0.64
C PRO A 218 5.55 3.81 0.68
N ALA A 219 6.85 3.54 0.76
CA ALA A 219 7.50 3.12 2.01
C ALA A 219 7.53 4.26 3.06
N TYR A 220 7.57 5.52 2.61
CA TYR A 220 7.67 6.70 3.45
C TYR A 220 7.15 7.95 2.74
N GLY A 221 6.58 8.89 3.49
CA GLY A 221 6.13 10.17 2.93
C GLY A 221 5.53 11.09 4.00
N THR A 222 5.18 12.31 3.61
CA THR A 222 4.36 13.17 4.49
C THR A 222 2.93 12.67 4.56
N GLU A 223 2.19 13.05 5.59
CA GLU A 223 0.76 12.76 5.73
C GLU A 223 -0.01 13.18 4.48
N THR A 224 0.33 14.32 3.87
CA THR A 224 -0.27 14.77 2.61
C THR A 224 0.03 13.80 1.46
N ASP A 225 1.28 13.34 1.32
CA ASP A 225 1.66 12.36 0.29
C ASP A 225 0.87 11.05 0.42
N ILE A 226 0.71 10.55 1.65
CA ILE A 226 -0.02 9.31 1.94
C ILE A 226 -1.52 9.47 1.65
N LEU A 227 -2.12 10.60 2.03
CA LEU A 227 -3.53 10.88 1.76
C LEU A 227 -3.79 11.08 0.26
N ASP A 228 -2.86 11.70 -0.48
CA ASP A 228 -2.95 11.84 -1.93
C ASP A 228 -2.77 10.50 -2.65
N PHE A 229 -1.90 9.62 -2.17
CA PHE A 229 -1.83 8.23 -2.63
C PHE A 229 -3.17 7.52 -2.41
N ALA A 230 -3.74 7.59 -1.20
CA ALA A 230 -5.03 6.99 -0.89
C ALA A 230 -6.16 7.53 -1.79
N ARG A 231 -6.15 8.84 -2.08
CA ARG A 231 -7.13 9.46 -2.99
C ARG A 231 -6.98 8.95 -4.42
N ARG A 232 -5.75 8.83 -4.93
CA ARG A 232 -5.46 8.34 -6.29
C ARG A 232 -5.87 6.88 -6.47
N GLU A 233 -5.56 6.04 -5.50
CA GLU A 233 -5.87 4.61 -5.51
C GLU A 233 -7.28 4.29 -4.95
N GLN A 234 -8.10 5.32 -4.65
CA GLN A 234 -9.47 5.20 -4.13
C GLN A 234 -9.59 4.34 -2.85
N LEU A 235 -8.61 4.45 -1.96
CA LEU A 235 -8.55 3.70 -0.71
C LEU A 235 -9.40 4.37 0.39
N VAL A 236 -9.96 3.57 1.29
CA VAL A 236 -10.62 4.06 2.50
C VAL A 236 -9.54 4.41 3.53
N VAL A 237 -9.55 5.65 4.00
CA VAL A 237 -8.62 6.14 5.02
C VAL A 237 -9.26 6.01 6.41
N VAL A 238 -8.62 5.27 7.29
CA VAL A 238 -8.98 5.12 8.71
C VAL A 238 -7.91 5.80 9.56
N PRO A 239 -8.20 6.95 10.20
CA PRO A 239 -7.21 7.63 11.03
C PRO A 239 -6.96 6.86 12.32
N LEU A 240 -5.68 6.62 12.63
CA LEU A 240 -5.24 6.05 13.90
C LEU A 240 -4.90 7.20 14.85
N ALA A 241 -5.95 7.89 15.30
CA ALA A 241 -5.83 9.08 16.13
C ALA A 241 -6.90 9.15 17.23
N LEU A 242 -6.50 9.66 18.39
CA LEU A 242 -7.34 9.88 19.57
C LEU A 242 -7.09 11.28 20.16
N ARG A 243 -8.08 12.18 20.01
CA ARG A 243 -8.02 13.57 20.51
C ARG A 243 -6.76 14.32 20.04
N ARG A 244 -5.73 14.41 20.89
CA ARG A 244 -4.45 15.11 20.62
C ARG A 244 -3.32 14.15 20.22
N LEU A 245 -3.58 12.85 20.27
CA LEU A 245 -2.64 11.79 19.93
C LEU A 245 -2.95 11.32 18.50
N SER A 246 -1.95 11.31 17.63
CA SER A 246 -2.03 10.71 16.30
C SER A 246 -0.85 9.79 16.15
N VAL A 247 -1.11 8.52 15.86
CA VAL A 247 -0.04 7.54 15.61
C VAL A 247 0.12 7.23 14.13
N GLY A 248 -0.85 7.58 13.29
CA GLY A 248 -0.78 7.46 11.83
C GLY A 248 -2.11 7.15 11.15
N HIS A 249 -2.06 6.40 10.05
CA HIS A 249 -3.20 6.09 9.18
C HIS A 249 -3.21 4.63 8.76
N LEU A 250 -4.40 4.04 8.69
CA LEU A 250 -4.65 2.75 8.04
C LEU A 250 -5.37 3.01 6.72
N LEU A 251 -4.86 2.45 5.63
CA LEU A 251 -5.47 2.51 4.30
C LEU A 251 -6.08 1.14 3.98
N LEU A 252 -7.31 1.11 3.48
CA LEU A 252 -8.02 -0.12 3.11
C LEU A 252 -8.44 -0.09 1.65
N GLN A 253 -8.14 -1.14 0.90
CA GLN A 253 -8.62 -1.35 -0.46
C GLN A 253 -9.88 -2.21 -0.43
N LYS A 254 -10.98 -1.72 -0.99
CA LYS A 254 -12.25 -2.47 -1.06
C LYS A 254 -12.24 -3.44 -2.23
N GLU A 255 -12.72 -4.68 -2.05
CA GLU A 255 -12.95 -5.60 -3.17
C GLU A 255 -14.08 -5.08 -4.08
N PRO A 256 -13.90 -5.04 -5.41
CA PRO A 256 -14.99 -4.78 -6.35
C PRO A 256 -16.02 -5.92 -6.31
N GLY A 257 -17.30 -5.60 -6.08
CA GLY A 257 -18.41 -6.56 -6.24
C GLY A 257 -18.74 -7.44 -5.02
N ARG A 258 -17.92 -7.47 -3.96
CA ARG A 258 -18.36 -8.04 -2.68
C ARG A 258 -19.23 -7.02 -1.97
N SER A 259 -20.41 -7.44 -1.50
CA SER A 259 -21.23 -6.64 -0.60
C SER A 259 -20.46 -6.46 0.70
N SER A 260 -19.64 -5.41 0.77
CA SER A 260 -18.90 -5.12 1.98
C SER A 260 -19.91 -4.70 3.04
N ALA A 261 -19.66 -5.03 4.29
CA ALA A 261 -20.37 -4.46 5.43
C ALA A 261 -20.12 -2.94 5.60
N PHE A 262 -19.73 -2.23 4.52
CA PHE A 262 -19.64 -0.77 4.47
C PHE A 262 -20.84 -0.21 3.69
N PRO A 263 -21.56 0.77 4.25
CA PRO A 263 -22.33 1.69 3.43
C PRO A 263 -21.40 2.51 2.54
N SER A 264 -21.88 2.94 1.38
CA SER A 264 -21.18 3.88 0.53
C SER A 264 -20.84 5.17 1.28
N VAL A 265 -19.62 5.66 1.11
CA VAL A 265 -19.27 7.05 1.42
C VAL A 265 -20.15 7.91 0.50
N ARG A 266 -21.22 8.52 1.02
CA ARG A 266 -22.06 9.43 0.24
C ARG A 266 -21.20 10.57 -0.31
N ARG A 267 -21.29 10.81 -1.62
CA ARG A 267 -20.83 12.06 -2.23
C ARG A 267 -21.66 13.22 -1.67
N PRO A 268 -21.07 14.41 -1.47
CA PRO A 268 -21.81 15.59 -1.07
C PRO A 268 -22.59 16.12 -2.28
N ASP A 269 -23.78 15.59 -2.52
CA ASP A 269 -24.73 16.24 -3.42
C ASP A 269 -25.47 17.36 -2.67
N SER A 270 -25.51 18.50 -3.34
CA SER A 270 -25.95 19.81 -2.89
C SER A 270 -27.42 19.84 -2.45
N SER A 271 -27.67 20.63 -1.41
CA SER A 271 -28.96 21.13 -0.89
C SER A 271 -29.67 20.30 0.19
N ALA A 272 -29.10 20.29 1.41
CA ALA A 272 -29.90 20.43 2.64
C ALA A 272 -29.00 20.88 3.81
N SER A 273 -29.49 21.86 4.56
CA SER A 273 -28.81 22.63 5.58
C SER A 273 -28.33 21.81 6.80
N THR A 274 -27.13 22.17 7.26
CA THR A 274 -26.60 22.12 8.64
C THR A 274 -26.35 20.77 9.34
N SER A 275 -25.12 20.25 9.22
CA SER A 275 -24.16 20.17 10.34
C SER A 275 -22.77 19.73 9.86
N ARG A 276 -21.71 20.39 10.36
CA ARG A 276 -20.30 20.08 10.08
C ARG A 276 -19.92 18.73 10.70
N ARG A 277 -20.15 17.61 10.03
CA ARG A 277 -19.54 16.32 10.39
C ARG A 277 -18.89 15.66 9.16
N ALA A 278 -17.61 15.32 9.34
CA ALA A 278 -16.82 14.48 8.44
C ALA A 278 -17.55 13.14 8.15
N PRO A 279 -17.27 12.47 7.01
CA PRO A 279 -17.90 11.21 6.66
C PRO A 279 -17.77 10.19 7.80
N LEU A 280 -18.90 9.66 8.27
CA LEU A 280 -18.97 8.71 9.38
C LEU A 280 -18.48 7.34 8.90
N LEU A 281 -17.25 6.97 9.31
CA LEU A 281 -16.84 5.57 9.37
C LEU A 281 -17.84 4.81 10.27
N ASP A 282 -18.13 3.54 9.94
CA ASP A 282 -18.99 2.69 10.76
C ASP A 282 -18.50 2.64 12.23
N GLY A 283 -19.44 2.53 13.18
CA GLY A 283 -19.15 2.64 14.62
C GLY A 283 -18.09 1.65 15.10
N LEU A 284 -18.11 0.43 14.55
CA LEU A 284 -17.13 -0.61 14.84
C LEU A 284 -15.73 -0.24 14.32
N VAL A 285 -15.59 0.18 13.06
CA VAL A 285 -14.30 0.55 12.45
C VAL A 285 -13.64 1.67 13.25
N LYS A 286 -14.40 2.70 13.62
CA LYS A 286 -13.90 3.80 14.45
C LYS A 286 -13.45 3.32 15.83
N LEU A 287 -14.21 2.40 16.43
CA LEU A 287 -13.90 1.86 17.74
C LEU A 287 -12.63 1.00 17.71
N LEU A 288 -12.49 0.11 16.71
CA LEU A 288 -11.27 -0.68 16.51
C LEU A 288 -10.06 0.21 16.24
N ALA A 289 -10.20 1.24 15.38
CA ALA A 289 -9.12 2.19 15.11
C ALA A 289 -8.69 2.93 16.38
N THR A 290 -9.64 3.29 17.24
CA THR A 290 -9.38 3.94 18.54
C THR A 290 -8.60 3.03 19.48
N GLN A 291 -8.97 1.76 19.58
CA GLN A 291 -8.25 0.78 20.41
C GLN A 291 -6.84 0.52 19.87
N ALA A 292 -6.71 0.31 18.55
CA ALA A 292 -5.44 0.14 17.88
C ALA A 292 -4.50 1.33 18.09
N THR A 293 -5.04 2.56 18.01
CA THR A 293 -4.29 3.79 18.28
C THR A 293 -3.66 3.76 19.68
N THR A 294 -4.41 3.30 20.68
CA THR A 294 -3.97 3.23 22.06
C THR A 294 -2.85 2.19 22.22
N ALA A 295 -3.01 0.99 21.66
CA ALA A 295 -1.99 -0.06 21.69
C ALA A 295 -0.68 0.38 21.01
N LEU A 296 -0.77 0.96 19.81
CA LEU A 296 0.39 1.44 19.05
C LEU A 296 1.12 2.59 19.75
N ALA A 297 0.39 3.47 20.44
CA ALA A 297 0.98 4.54 21.21
C ALA A 297 1.75 4.02 22.44
N LEU A 298 1.19 3.04 23.15
CA LEU A 298 1.85 2.38 24.28
C LEU A 298 3.16 1.69 23.84
N LEU A 299 3.12 0.96 22.71
CA LEU A 299 4.32 0.35 22.13
C LEU A 299 5.37 1.40 21.74
N GLY A 300 4.96 2.52 21.15
CA GLY A 300 5.90 3.60 20.82
C GLY A 300 6.50 4.31 22.03
N GLU A 301 5.79 4.39 23.15
CA GLU A 301 6.36 4.86 24.42
C GLU A 301 7.34 3.85 25.02
N ARG A 302 7.00 2.56 24.96
CA ARG A 302 7.88 1.47 25.43
C ARG A 302 9.20 1.45 24.66
N GLU A 303 9.17 1.48 23.33
CA GLU A 303 10.37 1.51 22.47
C GLU A 303 11.30 2.67 22.84
N ARG A 304 10.73 3.86 23.08
CA ARG A 304 11.48 5.05 23.52
C ARG A 304 12.11 4.85 24.90
N SER A 305 11.35 4.28 25.84
CA SER A 305 11.81 4.05 27.22
C SER A 305 12.93 3.02 27.32
N THR A 306 12.97 2.04 26.41
CA THR A 306 14.01 1.00 26.36
C THR A 306 15.29 1.40 25.61
N GLY A 307 15.43 2.67 25.17
CA GLY A 307 16.65 3.17 24.54
C GLY A 307 16.58 3.42 23.03
N GLY A 308 15.38 3.50 22.46
CA GLY A 308 15.15 3.85 21.05
C GLY A 308 14.86 2.66 20.13
N ALA A 309 14.57 2.95 18.86
CA ALA A 309 14.29 1.94 17.83
C ALA A 309 15.46 0.94 17.73
N VAL A 310 15.16 -0.34 17.46
CA VAL A 310 16.18 -1.38 17.25
C VAL A 310 17.21 -0.85 16.27
N MET A 311 18.46 -0.68 16.72
CA MET A 311 19.47 0.05 15.98
C MET A 311 19.78 -0.66 14.66
N LYS A 312 19.91 -1.99 14.66
CA LYS A 312 20.26 -2.80 13.48
C LYS A 312 19.08 -3.60 12.94
N ASP A 313 19.06 -3.78 11.63
CA ASP A 313 18.15 -4.69 10.94
C ASP A 313 18.43 -6.16 11.36
N PRO A 314 17.41 -6.98 11.68
CA PRO A 314 17.63 -8.38 12.07
C PRO A 314 18.24 -9.26 10.97
N ALA A 315 18.06 -8.89 9.69
CA ALA A 315 18.45 -9.68 8.54
C ALA A 315 19.75 -9.22 7.87
N SER A 316 20.40 -8.16 8.37
CA SER A 316 21.63 -7.61 7.80
C SER A 316 22.43 -6.80 8.85
N SER A 317 23.68 -6.46 8.54
CA SER A 317 24.47 -5.57 9.41
C SER A 317 24.09 -4.08 9.27
N ALA A 318 23.10 -3.75 8.44
CA ALA A 318 22.63 -2.38 8.23
C ALA A 318 21.78 -1.89 9.42
N TYR A 319 21.60 -0.57 9.50
CA TYR A 319 20.69 0.04 10.47
C TYR A 319 19.22 -0.18 10.10
N SER A 320 18.33 -0.08 11.08
CA SER A 320 16.89 -0.07 10.80
C SER A 320 16.47 1.26 10.15
N PHE A 321 15.40 1.22 9.35
CA PHE A 321 14.86 2.43 8.73
C PHE A 321 14.36 3.45 9.77
N ALA A 322 13.81 3.00 10.91
CA ALA A 322 13.38 3.88 11.98
C ALA A 322 14.56 4.67 12.59
N TYR A 323 15.71 4.02 12.79
CA TYR A 323 16.93 4.69 13.23
C TYR A 323 17.44 5.68 12.18
N TYR A 324 17.41 5.32 10.90
CA TYR A 324 17.77 6.20 9.80
C TYR A 324 16.95 7.49 9.79
N VAL A 325 15.63 7.41 9.92
CA VAL A 325 14.76 8.60 9.90
C VAL A 325 15.06 9.53 11.09
N ASP A 326 15.29 8.97 12.29
CA ASP A 326 15.66 9.77 13.46
C ASP A 326 16.98 10.51 13.26
N VAL A 327 18.02 9.82 12.76
CA VAL A 327 19.32 10.47 12.51
C VAL A 327 19.24 11.48 11.37
N ALA A 328 18.55 11.15 10.27
CA ALA A 328 18.36 12.06 9.15
C ALA A 328 17.56 13.31 9.54
N GLY A 329 16.54 13.17 10.40
CA GLY A 329 15.80 14.30 10.96
C GLY A 329 16.71 15.23 11.78
N ARG A 330 17.56 14.67 12.67
CA ARG A 330 18.57 15.45 13.39
C ARG A 330 19.60 16.09 12.45
N GLU A 331 19.96 15.43 11.35
CA GLU A 331 20.90 15.96 10.36
C GLU A 331 20.29 17.15 9.59
N ILE A 332 19.01 17.10 9.23
CA ILE A 332 18.28 18.23 8.64
C ILE A 332 18.28 19.43 9.59
N ASP A 333 17.97 19.20 10.88
CA ASP A 333 17.96 20.27 11.87
C ASP A 333 19.35 20.89 12.07
N LYS A 334 20.40 20.05 12.10
CA LYS A 334 21.80 20.52 12.16
C LYS A 334 22.17 21.31 10.90
N ALA A 335 21.87 20.77 9.72
CA ALA A 335 22.15 21.39 8.44
C ALA A 335 21.48 22.76 8.29
N ARG A 336 20.22 22.90 8.71
CA ARG A 336 19.51 24.19 8.73
C ARG A 336 20.14 25.22 9.65
N ARG A 337 20.58 24.80 10.85
CA ARG A 337 21.19 25.71 11.83
C ARG A 337 22.57 26.17 11.43
N TYR A 338 23.37 25.28 10.85
CA TYR A 338 24.79 25.53 10.58
C TYR A 338 25.12 25.77 9.11
N GLY A 339 24.12 25.77 8.21
CA GLY A 339 24.32 25.92 6.78
C GLY A 339 25.11 24.76 6.15
N ARG A 340 25.12 23.59 6.80
CA ARG A 340 25.85 22.40 6.31
C ARG A 340 25.05 21.69 5.22
N ARG A 341 25.76 20.97 4.37
CA ARG A 341 25.18 20.08 3.36
C ARG A 341 25.35 18.64 3.81
N PHE A 342 24.41 17.80 3.41
CA PHE A 342 24.52 16.35 3.51
C PHE A 342 23.80 15.75 2.31
N THR A 343 24.17 14.52 1.98
CA THR A 343 23.57 13.81 0.86
C THR A 343 22.96 12.49 1.35
N ILE A 344 21.84 12.12 0.76
CA ILE A 344 21.28 10.78 0.91
C ILE A 344 21.33 10.04 -0.42
N ALA A 345 21.36 8.70 -0.36
CA ALA A 345 21.23 7.86 -1.54
C ALA A 345 20.13 6.81 -1.33
N THR A 346 19.32 6.60 -2.36
CA THR A 346 18.41 5.46 -2.47
C THR A 346 19.06 4.43 -3.36
N ILE A 347 19.17 3.20 -2.85
CA ILE A 347 19.82 2.07 -3.51
C ILE A 347 18.78 0.96 -3.64
N VAL A 348 18.44 0.58 -4.87
CA VAL A 348 17.45 -0.45 -5.18
C VAL A 348 18.13 -1.60 -5.89
N ILE A 349 17.82 -2.82 -5.45
CA ILE A 349 18.28 -4.07 -6.05
C ILE A 349 17.14 -4.66 -6.86
N GLU A 350 17.19 -4.57 -8.18
CA GLU A 350 16.23 -5.27 -9.03
C GLU A 350 16.64 -6.73 -9.24
N PRO A 351 15.69 -7.68 -9.13
CA PRO A 351 15.94 -9.05 -9.54
C PRO A 351 16.28 -9.04 -11.03
N GLU A 352 17.38 -9.71 -11.40
CA GLU A 352 17.85 -9.72 -12.78
C GLU A 352 16.77 -10.30 -13.70
N ALA A 353 16.23 -9.48 -14.59
CA ALA A 353 15.34 -9.97 -15.64
C ALA A 353 16.10 -11.04 -16.45
N PRO A 354 15.47 -12.18 -16.79
CA PRO A 354 16.13 -13.19 -17.63
C PRO A 354 16.65 -12.47 -18.87
N ALA A 355 17.97 -12.56 -19.08
CA ALA A 355 18.64 -11.86 -20.17
C ALA A 355 17.81 -12.05 -21.44
N ALA A 356 17.40 -10.95 -22.08
CA ALA A 356 16.74 -11.02 -23.39
C ALA A 356 17.59 -11.95 -24.28
N PRO A 357 16.96 -12.85 -25.06
CA PRO A 357 17.69 -13.87 -25.80
C PRO A 357 18.80 -13.20 -26.61
N GLU A 358 20.03 -13.59 -26.30
CA GLU A 358 21.24 -13.11 -26.97
C GLU A 358 21.01 -13.23 -28.48
N ARG A 359 21.10 -12.11 -29.21
CA ARG A 359 20.91 -12.14 -30.67
C ARG A 359 22.03 -13.00 -31.27
N PRO A 360 21.71 -14.06 -32.04
CA PRO A 360 22.73 -14.90 -32.66
C PRO A 360 23.50 -14.07 -33.69
N GLY A 361 24.72 -13.66 -33.33
CA GLY A 361 25.58 -12.78 -34.11
C GLY A 361 26.59 -12.05 -33.25
N ASP A 362 26.21 -11.71 -32.01
CA ASP A 362 27.06 -10.94 -31.09
C ASP A 362 28.19 -11.75 -30.44
N LEU A 363 28.23 -13.09 -30.56
CA LEU A 363 29.30 -13.95 -30.02
C LEU A 363 30.20 -14.58 -31.08
N ALA A 364 29.76 -14.64 -32.35
CA ALA A 364 30.49 -15.34 -33.40
C ALA A 364 31.72 -14.57 -33.91
N PHE A 365 31.73 -13.24 -33.76
CA PHE A 365 32.85 -12.40 -34.19
C PHE A 365 34.01 -12.35 -33.17
N TRP A 366 33.76 -12.64 -31.88
CA TRP A 366 34.72 -12.36 -30.80
C TRP A 366 35.55 -13.55 -30.33
N ARG A 367 35.30 -14.77 -30.83
CA ARG A 367 36.13 -15.95 -30.50
C ARG A 367 37.35 -16.14 -31.39
N ALA A 368 37.57 -15.28 -32.38
CA ALA A 368 38.69 -15.40 -33.33
C ALA A 368 39.76 -14.33 -33.08
N ALA A 369 40.49 -14.44 -31.98
CA ALA A 369 41.83 -13.86 -31.85
C ALA A 369 42.69 -14.80 -30.98
N PRO A 370 43.88 -15.22 -31.43
CA PRO A 370 44.68 -16.20 -30.70
C PRO A 370 45.28 -15.54 -29.45
N ALA A 371 45.26 -16.28 -28.33
CA ALA A 371 45.99 -15.88 -27.14
C ALA A 371 47.50 -15.81 -27.45
N GLN A 372 48.13 -14.66 -27.15
CA GLN A 372 49.58 -14.55 -27.17
C GLN A 372 50.20 -15.35 -26.00
N PRO A 373 51.40 -15.92 -26.17
CA PRO A 373 51.95 -16.88 -25.23
C PRO A 373 52.42 -16.18 -23.95
N ALA A 374 51.92 -16.63 -22.81
CA ALA A 374 52.47 -16.27 -21.51
C ALA A 374 53.86 -16.93 -21.38
N GLY A 375 54.90 -16.10 -21.34
CA GLY A 375 56.26 -16.53 -21.03
C GLY A 375 56.38 -16.96 -19.57
N GLY A 376 56.84 -18.21 -19.39
CA GLY A 376 57.74 -18.62 -18.31
C GLY A 376 57.19 -18.71 -16.89
N LEU A 377 56.46 -19.79 -16.57
CA LEU A 377 56.45 -20.37 -15.22
C LEU A 377 56.40 -21.91 -15.31
N HIS A 378 57.24 -22.57 -14.51
CA HIS A 378 57.53 -24.01 -14.52
C HIS A 378 56.32 -24.90 -14.16
N PRO A 379 56.21 -26.11 -14.75
CA PRO A 379 55.11 -27.02 -14.49
C PRO A 379 55.37 -27.87 -13.25
N GLY A 380 54.58 -27.71 -12.20
CA GLY A 380 54.64 -28.60 -11.06
C GLY A 380 53.90 -28.11 -9.83
N GLN A 381 52.59 -27.83 -9.94
CA GLN A 381 51.58 -27.96 -8.87
C GLN A 381 50.25 -27.33 -9.31
N VAL A 382 49.51 -28.00 -10.19
CA VAL A 382 48.03 -27.84 -10.22
C VAL A 382 47.43 -29.20 -10.57
N ALA A 383 47.29 -30.06 -9.57
CA ALA A 383 46.52 -31.29 -9.67
C ALA A 383 45.74 -31.47 -8.36
N ALA A 384 44.58 -30.82 -8.26
CA ALA A 384 43.45 -31.24 -7.46
C ALA A 384 42.27 -30.30 -7.75
N PHE A 385 41.08 -30.88 -7.90
CA PHE A 385 39.77 -30.25 -8.18
C PHE A 385 39.41 -29.99 -9.64
N THR A 386 39.43 -31.05 -10.45
CA THR A 386 38.41 -31.23 -11.51
C THR A 386 37.30 -32.13 -10.97
N GLY A 387 36.34 -31.53 -10.27
CA GLY A 387 35.01 -32.11 -10.04
C GLY A 387 34.06 -31.61 -11.12
N GLY A 388 33.39 -32.51 -11.83
CA GLY A 388 32.60 -32.22 -13.01
C GLY A 388 31.51 -31.18 -12.80
N LEU A 389 31.41 -30.22 -13.73
CA LEU A 389 30.31 -29.29 -13.85
C LEU A 389 29.33 -29.84 -14.89
N HIS A 390 28.14 -30.24 -14.41
CA HIS A 390 26.95 -30.32 -15.25
C HIS A 390 26.61 -28.91 -15.79
N PRO A 391 26.13 -28.77 -17.04
CA PRO A 391 25.60 -27.51 -17.54
C PRO A 391 24.21 -27.28 -16.95
N GLY A 392 24.16 -26.80 -15.70
CA GLY A 392 22.94 -26.51 -14.97
C GLY A 392 23.11 -25.27 -14.12
N GLN A 393 22.43 -24.19 -14.52
CA GLN A 393 22.03 -23.04 -13.69
C GLN A 393 23.13 -22.29 -12.93
N VAL A 394 23.81 -21.36 -13.60
CA VAL A 394 24.40 -20.19 -12.94
C VAL A 394 23.30 -19.14 -12.75
N GLN A 395 22.51 -19.25 -11.68
CA GLN A 395 21.63 -18.16 -11.25
C GLN A 395 22.50 -17.07 -10.58
N GLY A 396 22.99 -16.12 -11.38
CA GLY A 396 23.83 -14.99 -10.92
C GLY A 396 23.01 -13.76 -10.57
N GLY A 397 22.16 -13.83 -9.55
CA GLY A 397 21.43 -12.65 -9.02
C GLY A 397 22.16 -12.01 -7.85
N LEU A 398 22.01 -10.69 -7.69
CA LEU A 398 22.51 -9.95 -6.52
C LEU A 398 21.74 -10.38 -5.26
N HIS A 399 22.41 -11.06 -4.32
CA HIS A 399 21.78 -11.42 -3.05
C HIS A 399 21.80 -10.22 -2.08
N PRO A 400 20.65 -9.74 -1.55
CA PRO A 400 20.59 -8.49 -0.79
C PRO A 400 21.51 -8.45 0.44
N GLY A 401 21.67 -9.58 1.14
CA GLY A 401 22.56 -9.68 2.29
C GLY A 401 24.05 -9.47 1.94
N GLN A 402 24.50 -9.97 0.78
CA GLN A 402 25.89 -9.78 0.33
C GLN A 402 26.11 -8.34 -0.15
N VAL A 403 25.12 -7.76 -0.84
CA VAL A 403 25.17 -6.37 -1.29
C VAL A 403 25.30 -5.42 -0.08
N ALA A 404 24.56 -5.66 1.01
CA ALA A 404 24.67 -4.85 2.23
C ALA A 404 26.12 -4.82 2.78
N GLU A 405 26.82 -5.95 2.83
CA GLU A 405 28.21 -6.01 3.29
C GLU A 405 29.16 -5.25 2.34
N HIS A 406 28.97 -5.37 1.03
CA HIS A 406 29.76 -4.65 0.05
C HIS A 406 29.54 -3.14 0.11
N LEU A 407 28.30 -2.70 0.33
CA LEU A 407 27.94 -1.29 0.53
C LEU A 407 28.56 -0.73 1.80
N LEU A 408 28.49 -1.45 2.93
CA LEU A 408 29.11 -1.02 4.20
C LEU A 408 30.63 -0.82 4.08
N ARG A 409 31.32 -1.60 3.23
CA ARG A 409 32.76 -1.43 2.96
C ARG A 409 33.08 -0.29 1.98
N ALA A 410 32.09 0.30 1.32
CA ALA A 410 32.25 1.38 0.35
C ALA A 410 32.08 2.78 0.97
N VAL A 411 31.36 2.85 2.10
CA VAL A 411 30.98 4.07 2.82
C VAL A 411 31.91 4.34 4.01
N ARG A 412 31.90 5.57 4.53
CA ARG A 412 32.67 5.96 5.72
C ARG A 412 32.01 5.40 6.99
N ASP A 413 32.76 5.28 8.08
CA ASP A 413 32.21 4.84 9.38
C ASP A 413 31.13 5.78 9.93
N THR A 414 31.15 7.06 9.51
CA THR A 414 30.17 8.08 9.87
C THR A 414 28.89 8.00 9.05
N ASP A 415 28.89 7.26 7.93
CA ASP A 415 27.74 7.14 7.05
C ASP A 415 26.77 6.08 7.59
N ILE A 416 25.47 6.30 7.38
CA ILE A 416 24.42 5.45 7.93
C ILE A 416 23.71 4.73 6.79
N LEU A 417 24.05 3.46 6.60
CA LEU A 417 23.35 2.57 5.70
C LEU A 417 22.21 1.87 6.45
N ALA A 418 20.98 2.04 5.98
CA ALA A 418 19.81 1.39 6.53
C ALA A 418 19.08 0.55 5.49
N ARG A 419 18.50 -0.56 5.94
CA ARG A 419 17.63 -1.41 5.13
C ARG A 419 16.17 -0.94 5.29
N VAL A 420 15.50 -0.69 4.18
CA VAL A 420 14.11 -0.22 4.13
C VAL A 420 13.17 -1.35 3.77
N GLU A 421 13.53 -2.10 2.72
CA GLU A 421 12.82 -3.29 2.27
C GLU A 421 13.82 -4.40 1.97
N GLU A 422 13.34 -5.56 1.51
CA GLU A 422 14.20 -6.69 1.15
C GLU A 422 15.28 -6.29 0.13
N ASN A 423 14.90 -5.47 -0.84
CA ASN A 423 15.71 -5.06 -1.99
C ASN A 423 16.01 -3.55 -2.02
N GLU A 424 15.78 -2.83 -0.92
CA GLU A 424 15.94 -1.38 -0.88
C GLU A 424 16.73 -0.93 0.34
N PHE A 425 17.76 -0.11 0.10
CA PHE A 425 18.62 0.48 1.09
C PHE A 425 18.63 1.99 0.95
N HIS A 426 18.79 2.68 2.08
CA HIS A 426 19.02 4.12 2.13
C HIS A 426 20.34 4.41 2.82
N LEU A 427 21.11 5.31 2.25
CA LEU A 427 22.37 5.78 2.80
C LEU A 427 22.26 7.25 3.15
N LEU A 428 22.65 7.62 4.37
CA LEU A 428 22.85 9.00 4.77
C LEU A 428 24.36 9.25 4.89
N MET A 429 24.84 10.28 4.21
CA MET A 429 26.23 10.73 4.22
C MET A 429 26.28 12.13 4.84
N PRO A 430 26.51 12.24 6.17
CA PRO A 430 26.64 13.52 6.84
C PRO A 430 27.80 14.33 6.27
N GLU A 431 27.67 15.66 6.26
CA GLU A 431 28.72 16.59 5.82
C GLU A 431 29.30 16.29 4.43
N THR A 432 28.51 15.64 3.59
CA THR A 432 28.91 15.19 2.26
C THR A 432 28.18 16.03 1.22
N ALA A 433 28.95 16.64 0.32
CA ALA A 433 28.41 17.40 -0.81
C ALA A 433 28.08 16.48 -2.01
N GLY A 434 27.35 16.98 -2.99
CA GLY A 434 26.92 16.17 -4.14
C GLY A 434 28.08 15.51 -4.90
N LEU A 435 29.19 16.21 -5.13
CA LEU A 435 30.34 15.64 -5.83
C LEU A 435 31.01 14.49 -5.06
N GLU A 436 31.08 14.60 -3.73
CA GLU A 436 31.60 13.54 -2.85
C GLU A 436 30.66 12.33 -2.80
N ALA A 437 29.34 12.55 -2.87
CA ALA A 437 28.35 11.50 -2.99
C ALA A 437 28.48 10.74 -4.32
N HIS A 438 28.76 11.42 -5.43
CA HIS A 438 29.09 10.76 -6.70
C HIS A 438 30.37 9.92 -6.60
N ALA A 439 31.40 10.39 -5.87
CA ALA A 439 32.57 9.58 -5.59
C ALA A 439 32.24 8.32 -4.77
N CYS A 440 31.34 8.45 -3.78
CA CYS A 440 30.84 7.30 -3.02
C CYS A 440 30.09 6.29 -3.91
N HIS A 441 29.22 6.79 -4.79
CA HIS A 441 28.50 5.98 -5.77
C HIS A 441 29.47 5.17 -6.67
N ARG A 442 30.53 5.80 -7.19
CA ARG A 442 31.57 5.11 -7.97
C ARG A 442 32.25 4.00 -7.17
N ARG A 443 32.62 4.25 -5.90
CA ARG A 443 33.23 3.22 -5.03
C ARG A 443 32.31 2.03 -4.82
N MET A 444 31.00 2.25 -4.63
CA MET A 444 30.02 1.17 -4.49
C MET A 444 29.97 0.31 -5.75
N LEU A 445 29.84 0.94 -6.91
CA LEU A 445 29.78 0.24 -8.19
C LEU A 445 31.06 -0.57 -8.46
N SER A 446 32.24 0.03 -8.25
CA SER A 446 33.51 -0.66 -8.47
C SER A 446 33.68 -1.88 -7.55
N ARG A 447 33.23 -1.80 -6.29
CA ARG A 447 33.32 -2.93 -5.36
C ARG A 447 32.37 -4.07 -5.75
N LEU A 448 31.15 -3.75 -6.17
CA LEU A 448 30.16 -4.75 -6.58
C LEU A 448 30.55 -5.40 -7.91
N ALA A 449 31.01 -4.61 -8.89
CA ALA A 449 31.53 -5.12 -10.15
C ALA A 449 32.75 -6.05 -9.96
N GLY A 450 33.61 -5.77 -8.97
CA GLY A 450 34.76 -6.63 -8.64
C GLY A 450 34.39 -7.94 -7.92
N SER A 451 33.20 -8.02 -7.30
CA SER A 451 32.71 -9.23 -6.63
C SER A 451 31.99 -10.20 -7.57
N GLU A 452 31.43 -9.70 -8.67
CA GLU A 452 30.78 -10.56 -9.67
C GLU A 452 31.81 -11.19 -10.61
N LYS A 453 31.73 -12.51 -10.83
CA LYS A 453 32.54 -13.22 -11.84
C LYS A 453 32.19 -12.84 -13.30
N ARG A 454 31.34 -11.83 -13.53
CA ARG A 454 31.01 -11.34 -14.87
C ARG A 454 32.05 -10.33 -15.31
N ALA A 455 32.99 -10.82 -16.10
CA ALA A 455 34.00 -10.01 -16.77
C ALA A 455 33.33 -8.94 -17.67
N GLY A 456 33.24 -7.70 -17.20
CA GLY A 456 33.12 -6.53 -18.06
C GLY A 456 31.73 -5.94 -18.28
N TYR A 457 30.76 -6.03 -17.35
CA TYR A 457 29.54 -5.20 -17.39
C TYR A 457 29.20 -4.64 -16.00
N LEU A 458 28.53 -3.48 -15.94
CA LEU A 458 27.98 -2.98 -14.68
C LEU A 458 26.81 -3.86 -14.23
N PRO A 459 26.64 -4.11 -12.92
CA PRO A 459 25.52 -4.89 -12.41
C PRO A 459 24.20 -4.20 -12.75
N LYS A 460 23.43 -4.78 -13.67
CA LYS A 460 22.14 -4.23 -14.16
C LYS A 460 21.07 -4.12 -13.06
N GLY A 461 21.23 -4.89 -11.99
CA GLY A 461 20.30 -4.92 -10.87
C GLY A 461 20.54 -3.86 -9.81
N LEU A 462 21.63 -3.07 -9.84
CA LEU A 462 21.89 -2.05 -8.82
C LEU A 462 21.56 -0.65 -9.33
N LEU A 463 20.46 -0.08 -8.83
CA LEU A 463 20.04 1.29 -9.13
C LEU A 463 20.39 2.20 -7.96
N VAL A 464 21.03 3.33 -8.23
CA VAL A 464 21.43 4.28 -7.18
C VAL A 464 21.08 5.70 -7.60
N GLY A 465 20.41 6.42 -6.71
CA GLY A 465 20.09 7.83 -6.90
C GLY A 465 20.43 8.63 -5.66
N VAL A 466 21.10 9.77 -5.85
CA VAL A 466 21.56 10.66 -4.78
C VAL A 466 20.69 11.92 -4.71
N ALA A 467 20.49 12.46 -3.52
CA ALA A 467 19.83 13.76 -3.30
C ALA A 467 20.51 14.55 -2.18
N THR A 468 20.82 15.82 -2.43
CA THR A 468 21.63 16.67 -1.56
C THR A 468 20.79 17.79 -0.94
N PHE A 469 20.85 17.91 0.38
CA PHE A 469 20.23 19.01 1.12
C PHE A 469 21.12 20.27 1.07
N PRO A 470 20.55 21.50 0.95
CA PRO A 470 19.12 21.83 0.80
C PRO A 470 18.65 21.94 -0.66
N HIS A 471 19.52 21.64 -1.63
CA HIS A 471 19.27 21.90 -3.05
C HIS A 471 18.12 21.07 -3.62
N ASP A 472 18.10 19.78 -3.32
CA ASP A 472 17.09 18.86 -3.85
C ASP A 472 15.80 18.90 -3.01
N GLY A 473 15.88 19.21 -1.71
CA GLY A 473 14.70 19.21 -0.87
C GLY A 473 14.95 19.84 0.49
N GLN A 474 13.84 20.25 1.11
CA GLN A 474 13.82 20.86 2.44
C GLN A 474 13.36 19.88 3.53
N SER A 475 12.81 18.71 3.17
CA SER A 475 12.42 17.65 4.11
C SER A 475 12.98 16.29 3.69
N LEU A 476 13.04 15.34 4.62
CA LEU A 476 13.53 13.99 4.33
C LEU A 476 12.67 13.33 3.25
N ALA A 477 11.34 13.49 3.33
CA ALA A 477 10.42 12.97 2.33
C ALA A 477 10.70 13.51 0.91
N GLN A 478 11.02 14.80 0.77
CA GLN A 478 11.38 15.38 -0.53
C GLN A 478 12.69 14.81 -1.07
N LEU A 479 13.71 14.73 -0.22
CA LEU A 479 15.02 14.18 -0.59
C LEU A 479 14.89 12.72 -1.03
N LEU A 480 14.19 11.87 -0.26
CA LEU A 480 14.00 10.47 -0.58
C LEU A 480 13.24 10.27 -1.89
N ARG A 481 12.23 11.11 -2.15
CA ARG A 481 11.46 11.07 -3.39
C ARG A 481 12.35 11.38 -4.61
N ILE A 482 13.25 12.35 -4.49
CA ILE A 482 14.17 12.72 -5.57
C ILE A 482 15.27 11.67 -5.75
N ALA A 483 15.85 11.18 -4.65
CA ALA A 483 16.83 10.11 -4.67
C ALA A 483 16.24 8.85 -5.34
N ARG A 484 15.02 8.43 -4.97
CA ARG A 484 14.32 7.32 -5.61
C ARG A 484 14.06 7.57 -7.09
N ARG A 485 13.52 8.73 -7.47
CA ARG A 485 13.29 9.08 -8.88
C ARG A 485 14.60 9.01 -9.69
N ARG A 486 15.72 9.49 -9.14
CA ARG A 486 17.03 9.42 -9.79
C ARG A 486 17.53 7.97 -9.88
N ALA A 487 17.31 7.15 -8.86
CA ALA A 487 17.64 5.73 -8.89
C ALA A 487 16.84 5.01 -10.00
N ASP A 488 15.53 5.20 -10.04
CA ASP A 488 14.66 4.61 -11.08
C ASP A 488 15.08 5.07 -12.49
N ALA A 489 15.54 6.31 -12.63
CA ALA A 489 16.04 6.83 -13.91
C ALA A 489 17.31 6.12 -14.40
N THR A 490 18.17 5.62 -13.50
CA THR A 490 19.38 4.86 -13.88
C THR A 490 19.08 3.54 -14.57
N LYS A 491 17.88 2.97 -14.34
CA LYS A 491 17.42 1.75 -15.01
C LYS A 491 17.46 1.84 -16.53
N GLY A 492 17.18 3.03 -17.07
CA GLY A 492 17.21 3.32 -18.50
C GLY A 492 18.60 3.66 -19.05
N SER A 493 19.66 3.66 -18.22
CA SER A 493 20.99 4.07 -18.64
C SER A 493 21.53 3.17 -19.75
N ILE A 494 22.07 3.79 -20.79
CA ILE A 494 22.73 3.08 -21.89
C ILE A 494 23.98 2.34 -21.43
N VAL A 495 24.61 2.77 -20.32
CA VAL A 495 25.86 2.17 -19.81
C VAL A 495 25.67 0.70 -19.43
N HIS A 496 24.48 0.30 -19.00
CA HIS A 496 24.15 -1.10 -18.71
C HIS A 496 24.23 -2.01 -19.95
N ARG A 497 24.16 -1.45 -21.16
CA ARG A 497 24.27 -2.18 -22.45
C ARG A 497 25.68 -2.14 -23.04
N ILE A 498 26.60 -1.35 -22.47
CA ILE A 498 27.94 -1.14 -23.02
C ILE A 498 28.94 -2.07 -22.33
N PRO A 499 29.74 -2.83 -23.11
CA PRO A 499 30.85 -3.60 -22.56
C PRO A 499 31.85 -2.69 -21.82
N GLN A 500 32.30 -3.14 -20.66
CA GLN A 500 33.33 -2.51 -19.83
C GLN A 500 34.74 -3.01 -20.18
N ASP A 501 34.91 -3.69 -21.31
CA ASP A 501 36.18 -4.22 -21.82
C ASP A 501 37.17 -3.11 -22.28
N LEU A 502 38.34 -3.51 -22.79
CA LEU A 502 39.44 -2.62 -23.20
C LEU A 502 39.24 -1.97 -24.58
N ARG A 503 37.99 -1.72 -25.01
CA ARG A 503 37.72 -1.01 -26.27
C ARG A 503 38.32 0.39 -26.25
N SER A 504 38.74 0.85 -27.42
CA SER A 504 39.16 2.23 -27.61
C SER A 504 37.96 3.16 -27.39
N VAL A 505 38.24 4.38 -26.93
CA VAL A 505 37.20 5.39 -26.69
C VAL A 505 36.40 5.68 -27.97
N GLY A 506 37.04 5.66 -29.15
CA GLY A 506 36.38 5.82 -30.44
C GLY A 506 35.38 4.71 -30.80
N GLU A 507 35.62 3.47 -30.37
CA GLU A 507 34.67 2.35 -30.56
C GLU A 507 33.47 2.45 -29.61
N ILE A 508 33.71 2.82 -28.34
CA ILE A 508 32.64 3.03 -27.35
C ILE A 508 31.68 4.12 -27.86
N PHE A 509 32.21 5.20 -28.43
CA PHE A 509 31.39 6.27 -28.99
C PHE A 509 30.59 5.84 -30.21
N SER A 510 31.21 5.09 -31.13
CA SER A 510 30.50 4.55 -32.29
C SER A 510 29.34 3.63 -31.85
N LEU A 511 29.52 2.86 -30.79
CA LEU A 511 28.46 2.05 -30.19
C LEU A 511 27.37 2.92 -29.56
N LEU A 512 27.72 3.95 -28.80
CA LEU A 512 26.78 4.87 -28.17
C LEU A 512 25.87 5.60 -29.18
N VAL A 513 26.44 6.05 -30.30
CA VAL A 513 25.66 6.70 -31.37
C VAL A 513 24.73 5.71 -32.06
N ARG A 514 25.15 4.44 -32.22
CA ARG A 514 24.34 3.39 -32.84
C ARG A 514 23.20 2.90 -31.94
N GLU A 515 23.45 2.80 -30.63
CA GLU A 515 22.52 2.27 -29.63
C GLU A 515 21.59 3.34 -29.03
N ALA A 516 21.71 4.59 -29.49
CA ALA A 516 20.93 5.74 -29.04
C ALA A 516 19.42 5.47 -29.24
N PRO A 517 18.64 5.31 -28.16
CA PRO A 517 17.22 5.09 -28.28
C PRO A 517 16.50 6.38 -28.70
N ILE A 518 15.37 6.23 -29.40
CA ILE A 518 14.41 7.32 -29.59
C ILE A 518 13.62 7.42 -28.29
N ALA A 519 13.84 8.50 -27.53
CA ALA A 519 13.13 8.72 -26.27
C ALA A 519 11.78 9.41 -26.55
N ASP A 520 10.69 8.64 -26.52
CA ASP A 520 9.32 9.11 -26.82
C ASP A 520 8.71 9.97 -25.70
N ASP A 521 9.18 9.85 -24.45
CA ASP A 521 8.67 10.61 -23.30
C ASP A 521 9.54 11.85 -23.01
N PRO A 522 9.02 13.09 -23.16
CA PRO A 522 9.74 14.31 -22.83
C PRO A 522 10.07 14.44 -21.33
N SER A 523 9.34 13.75 -20.45
CA SER A 523 9.51 13.81 -19.00
C SER A 523 10.67 12.94 -18.47
N ALA A 524 11.18 12.03 -19.30
CA ALA A 524 12.34 11.19 -19.03
C ALA A 524 13.66 11.95 -19.34
N ILE A 525 14.02 12.90 -18.47
CA ILE A 525 15.16 13.82 -18.67
C ILE A 525 16.52 13.09 -18.67
N SER A 526 16.64 12.00 -17.89
CA SER A 526 17.86 11.18 -17.82
C SER A 526 17.97 10.15 -18.94
N ALA A 527 16.92 9.96 -19.75
CA ALA A 527 17.00 9.04 -20.87
C ALA A 527 17.97 9.58 -21.93
N PRO A 528 18.85 8.73 -22.50
CA PRO A 528 19.75 9.14 -23.56
C PRO A 528 18.96 9.52 -24.82
N ARG A 529 19.30 10.65 -25.41
CA ARG A 529 18.69 11.16 -26.65
C ARG A 529 19.73 11.30 -27.73
N ALA A 530 19.33 10.99 -28.96
CA ALA A 530 20.13 11.32 -30.14
C ALA A 530 20.25 12.84 -30.27
N LEU A 531 21.45 13.29 -30.61
CA LEU A 531 21.81 14.68 -30.84
C LEU A 531 22.20 14.83 -32.31
N GLU A 532 21.52 15.70 -33.05
CA GLU A 532 21.92 16.12 -34.38
C GLU A 532 21.75 17.63 -34.48
N LEU A 533 22.79 18.36 -34.09
CA LEU A 533 22.78 19.82 -33.96
C LEU A 533 23.93 20.45 -34.74
N SER A 534 23.75 21.71 -35.14
CA SER A 534 24.88 22.49 -35.63
C SER A 534 25.93 22.65 -34.53
N VAL A 535 27.19 22.90 -34.89
CA VAL A 535 28.24 23.21 -33.89
C VAL A 535 27.83 24.39 -33.01
N ALA A 536 27.23 25.44 -33.57
CA ALA A 536 26.78 26.61 -32.82
C ALA A 536 25.71 26.26 -31.76
N ASP A 537 24.71 25.45 -32.13
CA ASP A 537 23.67 25.02 -31.20
C ASP A 537 24.22 24.07 -30.12
N THR A 538 25.18 23.22 -30.49
CA THR A 538 25.87 22.33 -29.55
C THR A 538 26.65 23.13 -28.50
N VAL A 539 27.33 24.20 -28.93
CA VAL A 539 28.05 25.14 -28.06
C VAL A 539 27.08 25.86 -27.12
N LEU A 540 25.93 26.34 -27.62
CA LEU A 540 24.90 26.97 -26.79
C LEU A 540 24.33 26.02 -25.74
N LEU A 541 24.08 24.76 -26.11
CA LEU A 541 23.62 23.71 -25.20
C LEU A 541 24.64 23.47 -24.08
N ALA A 542 25.92 23.28 -24.43
CA ALA A 542 26.99 23.10 -23.46
C ALA A 542 27.15 24.29 -22.51
N ALA A 543 27.11 25.52 -23.05
CA ALA A 543 27.18 26.73 -22.24
C ALA A 543 26.01 26.82 -21.24
N SER A 544 24.80 26.43 -21.66
CA SER A 544 23.62 26.38 -20.78
C SER A 544 23.79 25.36 -19.65
N VAL A 545 24.29 24.15 -19.98
CA VAL A 545 24.55 23.10 -18.98
C VAL A 545 25.59 23.56 -17.96
N VAL A 546 26.72 24.11 -18.42
CA VAL A 546 27.80 24.60 -17.54
C VAL A 546 27.29 25.75 -16.65
N LYS A 547 26.58 26.73 -17.21
CA LYS A 547 25.96 27.82 -16.42
C LYS A 547 25.03 27.29 -15.34
N ASN A 548 24.25 26.25 -15.64
CA ASN A 548 23.34 25.66 -14.68
C ASN A 548 24.10 24.90 -13.58
N ALA A 549 25.09 24.10 -13.96
CA ALA A 549 25.95 23.35 -13.02
C ALA A 549 26.60 24.27 -11.98
N LEU A 550 27.13 25.42 -12.41
CA LEU A 550 27.79 26.41 -11.54
C LEU A 550 26.88 27.04 -10.47
N ARG A 551 25.55 26.89 -10.57
CA ARG A 551 24.61 27.41 -9.55
C ARG A 551 24.63 26.63 -8.24
N GLY A 552 25.14 25.39 -8.24
CA GLY A 552 24.99 24.43 -7.15
C GLY A 552 26.12 24.41 -6.13
N GLY A 553 27.30 24.94 -6.43
CA GLY A 553 28.51 24.77 -5.63
C GLY A 553 29.60 24.08 -6.45
N ALA A 554 30.26 23.06 -5.86
CA ALA A 554 31.36 22.37 -6.52
C ALA A 554 30.92 21.68 -7.82
N VAL A 555 31.70 21.84 -8.88
CA VAL A 555 31.44 21.23 -10.19
C VAL A 555 32.70 20.58 -10.74
N PHE A 556 32.54 19.36 -11.22
CA PHE A 556 33.52 18.70 -12.07
C PHE A 556 33.08 18.80 -13.52
N ILE A 557 33.98 19.27 -14.39
CA ILE A 557 33.75 19.43 -15.83
C ILE A 557 34.91 18.77 -16.56
N MET A 558 34.58 17.87 -17.47
CA MET A 558 35.54 17.34 -18.43
C MET A 558 35.04 17.64 -19.84
N VAL A 559 35.92 18.18 -20.68
CA VAL A 559 35.60 18.58 -22.05
C VAL A 559 36.71 18.15 -23.00
N ALA A 560 36.35 17.63 -24.17
CA ALA A 560 37.31 17.37 -25.24
C ALA A 560 37.80 18.71 -25.82
N HIS A 561 39.11 18.84 -26.04
CA HIS A 561 39.72 20.10 -26.45
C HIS A 561 40.96 19.90 -27.33
N HIS A 562 40.89 20.47 -28.53
CA HIS A 562 42.02 20.83 -29.39
C HIS A 562 41.56 21.90 -30.38
N ASP A 563 42.46 22.43 -31.22
CA ASP A 563 42.19 23.55 -32.14
C ASP A 563 41.07 23.29 -33.18
N GLY A 564 40.64 22.04 -33.34
CA GLY A 564 39.58 21.63 -34.28
C GLY A 564 38.19 21.47 -33.64
N LEU A 565 38.08 21.65 -32.31
CA LEU A 565 36.84 21.48 -31.55
C LEU A 565 36.35 22.83 -30.99
N SER A 566 35.05 22.99 -30.90
CA SER A 566 34.42 24.25 -30.47
C SER A 566 33.99 24.23 -29.01
N LEU A 567 33.66 23.07 -28.44
CA LEU A 567 33.16 22.97 -27.06
C LEU A 567 34.22 23.34 -26.03
N GLY A 568 35.42 22.79 -26.14
CA GLY A 568 36.50 23.04 -25.19
C GLY A 568 36.89 24.52 -25.11
N ALA A 569 36.90 25.22 -26.24
CA ALA A 569 37.18 26.66 -26.29
C ALA A 569 36.08 27.48 -25.58
N GLU A 570 34.81 27.21 -25.88
CA GLU A 570 33.69 27.92 -25.25
C GLU A 570 33.62 27.67 -23.74
N VAL A 571 33.74 26.41 -23.29
CA VAL A 571 33.67 26.07 -21.86
C VAL A 571 34.77 26.80 -21.08
N ARG A 572 35.98 26.88 -21.63
CA ARG A 572 37.09 27.63 -21.02
C ARG A 572 36.81 29.13 -20.98
N ALA A 573 36.29 29.70 -22.07
CA ALA A 573 35.93 31.11 -22.14
C ALA A 573 34.84 31.48 -21.13
N LEU A 574 33.82 30.61 -20.97
CA LEU A 574 32.71 30.79 -20.04
C LEU A 574 33.16 30.75 -18.57
N LEU A 575 34.11 29.87 -18.23
CA LEU A 575 34.63 29.75 -16.86
C LEU A 575 35.57 30.91 -16.50
N GLY A 576 36.30 31.46 -17.48
CA GLY A 576 37.20 32.59 -17.27
C GLY A 576 38.38 32.24 -16.36
N ALA A 577 38.50 32.92 -15.23
CA ALA A 577 39.58 32.69 -14.26
C ALA A 577 39.35 31.39 -13.45
N PRO A 578 40.41 30.69 -13.00
CA PRO A 578 40.28 29.50 -12.17
C PRO A 578 39.47 29.78 -10.90
N ARG A 579 38.57 28.86 -10.55
CA ARG A 579 37.76 28.92 -9.34
C ARG A 579 38.05 27.71 -8.46
N GLU A 580 38.05 27.88 -7.15
CA GLU A 580 38.30 26.78 -6.20
C GLU A 580 37.19 25.72 -6.20
N ASP A 581 35.97 26.09 -6.59
CA ASP A 581 34.80 25.23 -6.66
C ASP A 581 34.64 24.53 -8.02
N VAL A 582 35.57 24.70 -8.97
CA VAL A 582 35.48 24.10 -10.31
C VAL A 582 36.72 23.28 -10.63
N VAL A 583 36.52 21.99 -10.88
CA VAL A 583 37.54 21.09 -11.43
C VAL A 583 37.30 20.97 -12.93
N LEU A 584 38.19 21.54 -13.74
CA LEU A 584 38.12 21.48 -15.21
C LEU A 584 39.23 20.60 -15.78
N HIS A 585 38.85 19.56 -16.52
CA HIS A 585 39.75 18.77 -17.36
C HIS A 585 39.44 19.01 -18.84
N ALA A 586 40.27 19.83 -19.51
CA ALA A 586 40.24 19.99 -20.96
C ALA A 586 41.25 19.01 -21.58
N LEU A 587 40.76 18.01 -22.31
CA LEU A 587 41.54 16.83 -22.73
C LEU A 587 41.67 16.74 -24.25
N ASP A 588 42.89 16.58 -24.75
CA ASP A 588 43.15 16.28 -26.15
C ASP A 588 43.09 14.76 -26.37
N LEU A 589 42.21 14.32 -27.27
CA LEU A 589 41.94 12.90 -27.52
C LEU A 589 42.57 12.39 -28.82
N ARG A 590 43.30 13.22 -29.57
CA ARG A 590 43.89 12.85 -30.86
C ARG A 590 44.92 11.72 -30.78
N SER A 591 45.49 11.47 -29.59
CA SER A 591 46.37 10.31 -29.36
C SER A 591 45.61 8.98 -29.31
N SER A 592 44.28 9.00 -29.20
CA SER A 592 43.42 7.81 -29.17
C SER A 592 42.80 7.56 -30.55
N PRO A 593 42.86 6.32 -31.09
CA PRO A 593 42.31 6.01 -32.40
C PRO A 593 40.82 6.41 -32.55
N GLY A 594 40.50 7.06 -33.68
CA GLY A 594 39.13 7.39 -34.07
C GLY A 594 38.46 8.50 -33.25
N CYS A 595 39.26 9.33 -32.56
CA CYS A 595 38.79 10.40 -31.66
C CYS A 595 39.04 11.82 -32.18
N ASP A 596 39.53 11.98 -33.42
CA ASP A 596 39.96 13.28 -33.99
C ASP A 596 38.84 14.31 -34.18
N ASP A 597 37.61 13.83 -34.36
CA ASP A 597 36.41 14.62 -34.63
C ASP A 597 35.42 14.61 -33.46
N ILE A 598 35.87 14.20 -32.26
CA ILE A 598 34.96 13.92 -31.16
C ILE A 598 34.83 15.10 -30.21
N GLU A 599 33.61 15.60 -30.17
CA GLU A 599 33.12 16.58 -29.22
C GLU A 599 32.53 15.87 -28.01
N ALA A 600 33.06 16.13 -26.81
CA ALA A 600 32.57 15.51 -25.58
C ALA A 600 32.54 16.51 -24.42
N LEU A 601 31.50 16.41 -23.59
CA LEU A 601 31.30 17.18 -22.37
C LEU A 601 30.69 16.27 -21.30
N CYS A 602 31.37 16.14 -20.16
CA CYS A 602 30.85 15.50 -18.96
C CYS A 602 30.83 16.52 -17.82
N VAL A 603 29.69 16.65 -17.15
CA VAL A 603 29.49 17.55 -16.02
C VAL A 603 28.92 16.76 -14.86
N LEU A 604 29.56 16.86 -13.70
CA LEU A 604 29.06 16.35 -12.42
C LEU A 604 28.95 17.55 -11.48
N ALA A 605 27.74 17.87 -11.04
CA ALA A 605 27.44 19.01 -10.19
C ALA A 605 26.61 18.58 -8.99
N GLU A 606 26.46 19.48 -8.02
CA GLU A 606 25.72 19.24 -6.78
C GLU A 606 24.25 18.81 -6.99
N HIS A 607 23.61 19.29 -8.04
CA HIS A 607 22.17 19.08 -8.32
C HIS A 607 21.90 18.18 -9.54
N GLY A 608 22.94 17.65 -10.17
CA GLY A 608 22.77 16.78 -11.33
C GLY A 608 24.07 16.47 -12.09
N ALA A 609 23.92 15.57 -13.05
CA ALA A 609 24.98 15.18 -13.96
C ALA A 609 24.50 15.31 -15.40
N TYR A 610 25.43 15.55 -16.32
CA TYR A 610 25.15 15.64 -17.74
C TYR A 610 26.31 15.09 -18.56
N ALA A 611 25.96 14.35 -19.60
CA ALA A 611 26.89 13.81 -20.58
C ALA A 611 26.42 14.21 -21.98
N LEU A 612 27.36 14.66 -22.80
CA LEU A 612 27.20 14.85 -24.24
C LEU A 612 28.44 14.27 -24.92
N VAL A 613 28.21 13.49 -25.96
CA VAL A 613 29.27 13.05 -26.86
C VAL A 613 28.76 12.96 -28.29
N GLY A 614 29.52 13.48 -29.24
CA GLY A 614 29.19 13.42 -30.65
C GLY A 614 30.39 13.57 -31.56
N ARG A 615 30.22 13.18 -32.81
CA ARG A 615 31.20 13.40 -33.89
C ARG A 615 30.83 14.66 -34.65
N ASN A 616 31.80 15.56 -34.83
CA ASN A 616 31.68 16.75 -35.65
C ASN A 616 32.05 16.42 -37.11
N GLN A 617 31.03 16.28 -37.95
CA GLN A 617 31.20 15.99 -39.37
C GLN A 617 30.67 17.16 -40.20
N GLY A 618 31.58 17.97 -40.74
CA GLY A 618 31.21 19.08 -41.63
C GLY A 618 30.39 20.19 -40.95
N GLY A 619 30.63 20.46 -39.66
CA GLY A 619 29.92 21.51 -38.90
C GLY A 619 28.60 21.05 -38.27
N LEU A 620 28.28 19.76 -38.35
CA LEU A 620 27.15 19.12 -37.70
C LEU A 620 27.67 18.12 -36.66
N VAL A 621 27.19 18.21 -35.43
CA VAL A 621 27.52 17.29 -34.34
C VAL A 621 26.43 16.22 -34.26
N ARG A 622 26.80 14.98 -34.58
CA ARG A 622 25.94 13.80 -34.46
C ARG A 622 26.39 12.93 -33.30
N GLY A 623 25.50 12.72 -32.35
CA GLY A 623 25.88 12.17 -31.06
C GLY A 623 24.72 11.75 -30.19
N ILE A 624 25.00 11.67 -28.90
CA ILE A 624 24.01 11.49 -27.85
C ILE A 624 24.24 12.49 -26.72
N HIS A 625 23.18 12.76 -25.97
CA HIS A 625 23.28 13.47 -24.71
C HIS A 625 22.25 12.95 -23.69
N ALA A 626 22.56 13.06 -22.41
CA ALA A 626 21.68 12.61 -21.33
C ALA A 626 22.02 13.33 -20.01
N ALA A 627 20.99 13.60 -19.20
CA ALA A 627 21.19 13.92 -17.78
C ALA A 627 21.32 12.64 -16.94
N ASP A 628 22.27 11.78 -17.31
CA ASP A 628 22.50 10.46 -16.74
C ASP A 628 23.84 10.44 -15.98
N PRO A 629 23.81 10.32 -14.63
CA PRO A 629 25.02 10.22 -13.82
C PRO A 629 25.92 9.04 -14.19
N LEU A 630 25.35 7.88 -14.54
CA LEU A 630 26.15 6.71 -14.92
C LEU A 630 26.90 6.96 -16.22
N LEU A 631 26.22 7.58 -17.20
CA LEU A 631 26.85 7.94 -18.48
C LEU A 631 27.93 9.00 -18.29
N ALA A 632 27.68 10.04 -17.48
CA ALA A 632 28.65 11.09 -17.20
C ALA A 632 29.91 10.55 -16.49
N ASP A 633 29.74 9.71 -15.46
CA ASP A 633 30.85 9.05 -14.76
C ASP A 633 31.63 8.12 -15.71
N PHE A 634 30.93 7.26 -16.46
CA PHE A 634 31.54 6.31 -17.39
C PHE A 634 32.35 7.02 -18.49
N LEU A 635 31.78 8.04 -19.11
CA LEU A 635 32.46 8.79 -20.16
C LEU A 635 33.65 9.58 -19.60
N ALA A 636 33.50 10.23 -18.45
CA ALA A 636 34.59 10.95 -17.81
C ALA A 636 35.79 10.04 -17.55
N GLU A 637 35.54 8.86 -16.95
CA GLU A 637 36.59 7.89 -16.67
C GLU A 637 37.29 7.40 -17.95
N ARG A 638 36.52 7.03 -18.97
CA ARG A 638 37.05 6.47 -20.23
C ARG A 638 37.85 7.49 -21.02
N ILE A 639 37.33 8.70 -21.15
CA ILE A 639 37.98 9.81 -21.85
C ILE A 639 39.25 10.22 -21.11
N GLY A 640 39.20 10.32 -19.77
CA GLY A 640 40.37 10.54 -18.93
C GLY A 640 41.47 9.52 -19.19
N ARG A 641 41.14 8.22 -19.12
CA ARG A 641 42.10 7.13 -19.37
C ARG A 641 42.71 7.20 -20.78
N ALA A 642 41.92 7.52 -21.81
CA ALA A 642 42.42 7.68 -23.17
C ALA A 642 43.38 8.87 -23.34
N ALA A 643 43.19 9.92 -22.56
CA ALA A 643 44.12 11.06 -22.47
C ALA A 643 45.31 10.78 -21.51
N GLY A 644 45.44 9.56 -20.97
CA GLY A 644 46.50 9.20 -20.03
C GLY A 644 46.34 9.77 -18.61
N LEU A 645 45.14 10.25 -18.26
CA LEU A 645 44.85 10.92 -16.99
C LEU A 645 43.82 10.13 -16.16
N ARG A 646 44.08 9.99 -14.86
CA ARG A 646 43.05 9.56 -13.91
C ARG A 646 42.27 10.79 -13.47
N VAL A 647 41.12 11.03 -14.10
CA VAL A 647 40.25 12.18 -13.80
C VAL A 647 39.51 12.05 -12.47
N PHE A 648 39.39 10.82 -11.96
CA PHE A 648 38.91 10.54 -10.62
C PHE A 648 40.07 9.94 -9.81
N GLY A 649 40.31 10.51 -8.62
CA GLY A 649 41.34 10.07 -7.66
C GLY A 649 40.90 8.87 -6.84
#